data_AF-A0A2D5H3N9-F1
#
_entry.id   AF-A0A2D5H3N9-F1
#
_cell.length_a   1.000
_cell.length_b   1.000
_cell.length_c   1.000
_cell.angle_alpha   90.00
_cell.angle_beta   90.00
_cell.angle_gamma   90.00
#
_symmetry.space_group_name_H-M   'P 1'
#
loop_
_entity.id
_entity.type
_entity.pdbx_description
1 polymer ?
#
loop_
_entity_poly.entity_id
_entity_poly.type
_entity_poly.pdbx_seq_one_letter_code
_entity_poly.pdbx_strand_id
1 'polypeptide(L)'
;MERKRSSAKRQEPLEEEEGSVISDSAMKTRQAPRSSKQDSSSTPRKGSRSQNREKQIPEKTGARKSQGASARPPKRSLKTQTTTTADEPAASSQIAVDYKQIAMLAGGVLLLILLIWWGINALSSSGDGPQQGPASNPFLTAEQNQQHNSQNPTDQPGNAAEPVEDSPQAEVAVTDVKSGIDPSKQKEGAAESLKNMSVRGQEKKHLPDWGPGFSALTGPNAGKVDLQLPVLKVARGKNESGVWDSLNNALNEVTSRGAVIRLYGSGPFLLNPHRLQDISQLIIMGDSGQKPTILLQAKNENEKQPEVNLFSFSAGLLRFQGVRLLCDVSGLSGSGVCNVLELNQSDLTFQDSSFTLTGTTDRTLRLINSTGAPRTTTGRPEGESRIFLENSVIMGQKLEAVRVDQIYADVLISNCFISCKGAPCLELDSLDLALAPGLILQERKVPRTARIFSSTLLSDHTIFSLTGPEEKKKQVKSDQEELASGQTDIVVINSVLIGNPRNKQATMMTLTNWPQDKLRSQSASRFDEVKMQLENALLWGWPSYLRSTEHGNSQNVFQIDSHRTWQQSWGNHVTADMFQPDLPAEIDELLTPAFVKPLLDFSKQKSVYAISADGVTAGCDPASLVSLTQNEQKRIKAVLGRPDIEQEIKSQFAKAKAVTFDMTKGNLSDFLNGPAISGPTRVNVSGQGVCYMSPVTLENKQIQLVFQHKTAESPQAVELKLLPSSSKSRVKSGIEAFFNLKNSTLEVSGGAFRVSPDRKGVVPRHFVRCQNSRLGLDQCALAALLPNDNRFQSAIYVEADSTGKSSQIQIDHSYLSASGTIIQSEASQLDLDVRNSLFLSQQDIFALPAKQGVSDVIRVSLSQSTFAPQGSVFAIKSESGSSNSGRSAIQVIAEESLFLPAPSGSNARSDLSKTASLISAPQSSSGNRGIEWWGNSNGYMVERFNAINRATGSASGAGNDFSADMKSLFGADADQHELTMRGGVILQDQKLPPVIKLQPVHFQLLPTCKAASWSELNQPLGADPVVLQKIIEGKQNQDKSGRLKRAF
;
A
#
# COMPACT_ATOMS: atom_id res chain seq x y z
N MET A 1 -56.11 -55.00 8.49
CA MET A 1 -55.76 -54.39 7.19
C MET A 1 -54.30 -53.98 7.33
N GLU A 2 -53.34 -54.77 6.84
CA GLU A 2 -52.95 -54.94 5.43
C GLU A 2 -52.27 -53.69 4.84
N ARG A 3 -51.00 -53.66 4.39
CA ARG A 3 -49.97 -54.63 3.89
C ARG A 3 -49.89 -54.67 2.35
N LYS A 4 -48.64 -54.75 1.84
CA LYS A 4 -48.15 -54.76 0.43
C LYS A 4 -47.96 -53.34 -0.15
N ARG A 5 -46.91 -53.00 -0.93
CA ARG A 5 -45.98 -53.70 -1.87
C ARG A 5 -46.51 -53.91 -3.30
N SER A 6 -45.53 -54.06 -4.21
CA SER A 6 -45.56 -54.28 -5.68
C SER A 6 -46.07 -53.10 -6.51
N SER A 7 -45.44 -52.64 -7.61
CA SER A 7 -44.36 -53.13 -8.52
C SER A 7 -44.76 -54.04 -9.69
N ALA A 8 -44.80 -53.45 -10.89
CA ALA A 8 -44.47 -54.04 -12.20
C ALA A 8 -43.95 -52.88 -13.11
N LYS A 9 -43.04 -53.00 -14.10
CA LYS A 9 -42.85 -54.00 -15.17
C LYS A 9 -44.01 -54.02 -16.19
N ARG A 10 -43.81 -54.10 -17.51
CA ARG A 10 -42.58 -54.19 -18.35
C ARG A 10 -42.98 -54.08 -19.83
N GLN A 11 -42.17 -53.45 -20.69
CA GLN A 11 -41.97 -53.91 -22.08
C GLN A 11 -40.64 -53.44 -22.70
N GLU A 12 -40.22 -54.19 -23.72
CA GLU A 12 -38.87 -54.49 -24.28
C GLU A 12 -39.15 -55.26 -25.60
N PRO A 13 -38.17 -55.59 -26.50
CA PRO A 13 -36.79 -55.10 -26.70
C PRO A 13 -36.48 -54.87 -28.23
N LEU A 14 -35.19 -54.95 -28.59
CA LEU A 14 -34.48 -55.23 -29.87
C LEU A 14 -33.31 -54.22 -30.02
N GLU A 15 -32.02 -54.60 -30.07
CA GLU A 15 -31.27 -55.40 -31.07
C GLU A 15 -31.12 -54.63 -32.41
N GLU A 16 -29.94 -54.46 -33.02
CA GLU A 16 -28.58 -55.00 -32.74
C GLU A 16 -27.45 -54.09 -33.31
N GLU A 17 -26.23 -54.65 -33.44
CA GLU A 17 -24.91 -54.20 -33.95
C GLU A 17 -24.86 -53.26 -35.21
N GLU A 18 -23.73 -52.67 -35.66
CA GLU A 18 -22.28 -52.77 -35.34
C GLU A 18 -21.52 -51.46 -35.73
N GLY A 19 -20.20 -51.40 -35.47
CA GLY A 19 -19.26 -50.59 -36.28
C GLY A 19 -18.64 -49.35 -35.62
N SER A 20 -17.33 -49.42 -35.32
CA SER A 20 -16.48 -48.25 -35.05
C SER A 20 -15.04 -48.54 -35.50
N VAL A 21 -14.44 -47.64 -36.27
CA VAL A 21 -13.12 -47.82 -36.88
C VAL A 21 -12.22 -46.62 -36.57
N ILE A 22 -11.05 -46.90 -35.98
CA ILE A 22 -9.73 -46.31 -36.29
C ILE A 22 -8.68 -47.10 -35.48
N SER A 23 -7.73 -47.72 -36.19
CA SER A 23 -6.51 -48.34 -35.65
C SER A 23 -5.28 -47.50 -36.10
N ASP A 24 -4.00 -47.73 -35.80
CA ASP A 24 -3.20 -48.77 -35.10
C ASP A 24 -1.83 -48.06 -34.72
N SER A 25 -0.82 -48.56 -33.98
CA SER A 25 -0.51 -49.88 -33.40
C SER A 25 0.36 -49.78 -32.12
N ALA A 26 -0.01 -50.60 -31.12
CA ALA A 26 0.91 -51.38 -30.26
C ALA A 26 1.88 -50.63 -29.28
N MET A 27 2.50 -51.26 -28.27
CA MET A 27 2.62 -52.68 -27.90
C MET A 27 2.45 -52.97 -26.39
N LYS A 28 1.80 -54.12 -26.09
CA LYS A 28 2.11 -55.14 -25.03
C LYS A 28 2.45 -54.68 -23.60
N THR A 29 1.62 -54.95 -22.57
CA THR A 29 1.45 -56.23 -21.80
C THR A 29 2.74 -56.78 -21.15
N ARG A 30 2.79 -57.36 -19.93
CA ARG A 30 1.81 -58.03 -19.02
C ARG A 30 2.47 -58.15 -17.61
N GLN A 31 1.92 -58.67 -16.49
CA GLN A 31 0.67 -59.38 -16.15
C GLN A 31 0.19 -58.98 -14.71
N ALA A 32 -0.17 -59.93 -13.81
CA ALA A 32 -0.76 -59.69 -12.46
C ALA A 32 -0.57 -60.95 -11.53
N PRO A 33 -1.44 -61.30 -10.54
CA PRO A 33 -1.43 -60.89 -9.11
C PRO A 33 -1.51 -62.08 -8.10
N ARG A 34 -2.07 -61.87 -6.87
CA ARG A 34 -2.50 -62.83 -5.79
C ARG A 34 -1.45 -63.22 -4.71
N SER A 35 -1.79 -63.60 -3.45
CA SER A 35 -3.07 -63.56 -2.68
C SER A 35 -2.91 -63.79 -1.15
N SER A 36 -3.99 -63.53 -0.39
CA SER A 36 -4.55 -64.30 0.76
C SER A 36 -3.85 -64.39 2.15
N LYS A 37 -4.72 -64.45 3.18
CA LYS A 37 -4.51 -64.86 4.60
C LYS A 37 -4.08 -66.36 4.70
N GLN A 38 -3.76 -67.00 5.85
CA GLN A 38 -4.13 -66.80 7.26
C GLN A 38 -3.26 -67.66 8.24
N ASP A 39 -3.26 -67.31 9.53
CA ASP A 39 -3.09 -68.15 10.76
C ASP A 39 -1.82 -68.94 11.19
N SER A 40 -1.76 -69.13 12.52
CA SER A 40 -1.15 -70.23 13.31
C SER A 40 0.23 -70.08 14.01
N SER A 41 0.16 -69.57 15.26
CA SER A 41 0.69 -70.16 16.52
C SER A 41 2.01 -70.95 16.61
N SER A 42 2.84 -70.61 17.61
CA SER A 42 3.29 -71.47 18.77
C SER A 42 4.75 -71.22 19.21
N THR A 43 5.10 -71.66 20.43
CA THR A 43 6.45 -71.53 21.05
C THR A 43 6.99 -72.91 21.42
N PRO A 44 8.32 -73.11 21.61
CA PRO A 44 8.80 -73.33 22.99
C PRO A 44 10.30 -73.02 23.33
N ARG A 45 10.50 -72.27 24.43
CA ARG A 45 11.38 -72.53 25.62
C ARG A 45 12.88 -72.95 25.57
N LYS A 46 13.59 -72.51 26.64
CA LYS A 46 14.93 -72.87 27.23
C LYS A 46 16.16 -72.19 26.58
N GLY A 47 17.19 -71.72 27.31
CA GLY A 47 17.30 -71.33 28.74
C GLY A 47 18.53 -71.84 29.53
N SER A 48 19.26 -70.96 30.23
CA SER A 48 20.28 -71.26 31.28
C SER A 48 20.49 -70.04 32.22
N ARG A 49 21.29 -70.17 33.32
CA ARG A 49 21.13 -69.34 34.55
C ARG A 49 22.33 -69.31 35.54
N SER A 50 22.71 -68.13 36.05
CA SER A 50 23.32 -67.82 37.39
C SER A 50 23.41 -66.28 37.54
N GLN A 51 23.04 -65.59 38.63
CA GLN A 51 23.57 -65.52 40.02
C GLN A 51 25.03 -64.97 40.13
N ASN A 52 25.40 -64.08 41.06
CA ASN A 52 24.75 -63.69 42.34
C ASN A 52 25.19 -62.31 42.93
N ARG A 53 24.44 -61.78 43.92
CA ARG A 53 24.80 -60.80 45.01
C ARG A 53 25.23 -59.34 44.68
N GLU A 54 24.61 -58.30 45.27
CA GLU A 54 24.79 -57.64 46.61
C GLU A 54 26.09 -56.80 46.76
N LYS A 55 26.15 -55.59 47.36
CA LYS A 55 25.15 -54.68 48.01
C LYS A 55 25.70 -53.23 48.20
N GLN A 56 24.82 -52.33 48.67
CA GLN A 56 25.06 -51.13 49.50
C GLN A 56 25.62 -49.81 48.91
N ILE A 57 24.99 -48.73 49.40
CA ILE A 57 25.34 -47.29 49.48
C ILE A 57 25.68 -47.00 50.98
N PRO A 58 26.20 -45.83 51.47
CA PRO A 58 25.93 -44.47 50.97
C PRO A 58 27.04 -43.36 51.18
N GLU A 59 26.64 -42.11 50.88
CA GLU A 59 26.93 -40.84 51.58
C GLU A 59 28.20 -39.96 51.40
N LYS A 60 27.89 -38.64 51.29
CA LYS A 60 28.49 -37.44 51.92
C LYS A 60 29.78 -36.75 51.41
N THR A 61 29.58 -35.46 51.10
CA THR A 61 30.46 -34.27 51.33
C THR A 61 31.85 -34.20 50.66
N GLY A 62 32.36 -33.01 50.29
CA GLY A 62 31.78 -31.66 50.31
C GLY A 62 32.84 -30.56 50.48
N ALA A 63 32.58 -29.36 49.93
CA ALA A 63 33.51 -28.20 49.91
C ALA A 63 34.82 -28.44 49.10
N ARG A 64 35.73 -27.47 48.85
CA ARG A 64 35.86 -26.08 49.35
C ARG A 64 36.49 -25.16 48.27
N LYS A 65 36.49 -23.84 48.52
CA LYS A 65 36.95 -22.75 47.63
C LYS A 65 38.48 -22.66 47.43
N SER A 66 38.89 -22.29 46.22
CA SER A 66 39.95 -21.32 45.87
C SER A 66 39.72 -20.91 44.39
N GLN A 67 39.88 -19.69 43.84
CA GLN A 67 40.71 -18.47 44.08
C GLN A 67 42.20 -18.59 43.73
N GLY A 68 42.68 -17.65 42.89
CA GLY A 68 44.02 -17.64 42.25
C GLY A 68 44.00 -18.34 40.88
N ALA A 69 44.07 -17.73 39.69
CA ALA A 69 44.60 -16.46 39.15
C ALA A 69 46.04 -16.54 38.57
N SER A 70 46.19 -16.02 37.34
CA SER A 70 47.44 -15.69 36.61
C SER A 70 48.19 -16.80 35.83
N ALA A 71 49.06 -16.34 34.92
CA ALA A 71 50.21 -17.01 34.27
C ALA A 71 50.01 -18.16 33.24
N ARG A 72 49.52 -17.78 32.04
CA ARG A 72 50.25 -17.91 30.74
C ARG A 72 51.20 -19.12 30.50
N PRO A 73 50.87 -20.06 29.58
CA PRO A 73 51.85 -21.01 29.01
C PRO A 73 52.58 -20.46 27.76
N PRO A 74 53.88 -20.78 27.54
CA PRO A 74 54.60 -20.55 26.29
C PRO A 74 54.57 -21.75 25.32
N LYS A 75 54.99 -21.53 24.07
CA LYS A 75 54.99 -22.51 22.94
C LYS A 75 56.09 -23.59 23.07
N ARG A 76 55.85 -24.82 22.58
CA ARG A 76 56.53 -25.40 21.38
C ARG A 76 56.24 -26.90 21.10
N SER A 77 55.76 -27.16 19.89
CA SER A 77 56.25 -28.17 18.93
C SER A 77 55.75 -27.71 17.53
N LEU A 78 56.44 -27.76 16.37
CA LEU A 78 57.52 -28.60 15.78
C LEU A 78 57.08 -30.05 15.50
N LYS A 79 57.28 -30.63 14.32
CA LYS A 79 57.60 -30.12 12.95
C LYS A 79 57.38 -31.30 11.97
N THR A 80 57.24 -31.05 10.67
CA THR A 80 57.63 -31.88 9.48
C THR A 80 56.91 -31.26 8.26
N GLN A 81 57.56 -30.55 7.32
CA GLN A 81 58.45 -31.00 6.22
C GLN A 81 57.69 -31.61 5.00
N THR A 82 57.93 -31.21 3.74
CA THR A 82 58.74 -30.09 3.18
C THR A 82 58.39 -29.76 1.71
N THR A 83 59.13 -28.79 1.13
CA THR A 83 59.56 -28.65 -0.30
C THR A 83 58.51 -28.27 -1.35
N THR A 84 58.74 -27.36 -2.32
CA THR A 84 59.73 -26.26 -2.62
C THR A 84 59.20 -25.52 -3.87
N THR A 85 59.59 -24.32 -4.32
CA THR A 85 60.61 -23.29 -3.98
C THR A 85 59.96 -21.90 -4.32
N ALA A 86 60.57 -20.70 -4.35
CA ALA A 86 61.96 -20.22 -4.23
C ALA A 86 62.00 -18.92 -3.37
N ASP A 87 63.20 -18.46 -3.04
CA ASP A 87 63.43 -17.57 -1.89
C ASP A 87 63.49 -16.05 -2.17
N GLU A 88 63.29 -15.33 -1.06
CA GLU A 88 63.65 -13.95 -0.69
C GLU A 88 65.20 -13.69 -0.75
N PRO A 89 65.78 -12.49 -0.42
CA PRO A 89 65.27 -11.47 0.51
C PRO A 89 65.51 -9.95 0.23
N ALA A 90 64.73 -9.15 0.97
CA ALA A 90 65.06 -7.88 1.64
C ALA A 90 65.96 -6.81 0.97
N ALA A 91 65.38 -5.63 0.74
CA ALA A 91 65.94 -4.35 1.19
C ALA A 91 64.86 -3.26 1.32
N SER A 92 65.14 -2.22 2.12
CA SER A 92 64.32 -1.01 2.22
C SER A 92 64.39 -0.15 0.96
N SER A 93 63.25 0.34 0.46
CA SER A 93 63.19 1.43 -0.52
C SER A 93 62.34 2.58 0.00
N GLN A 94 62.88 3.80 -0.08
CA GLN A 94 62.13 5.03 0.17
C GLN A 94 61.16 5.25 -1.01
N ILE A 95 59.93 5.68 -0.74
CA ILE A 95 59.04 6.16 -1.80
C ILE A 95 59.57 7.51 -2.29
N ALA A 96 60.37 7.48 -3.35
CA ALA A 96 60.78 8.68 -4.08
C ALA A 96 59.54 9.28 -4.76
N VAL A 97 58.99 10.33 -4.16
CA VAL A 97 57.87 11.09 -4.72
C VAL A 97 58.36 11.80 -5.99
N ASP A 98 57.91 11.35 -7.17
CA ASP A 98 58.21 12.03 -8.43
C ASP A 98 57.38 13.32 -8.54
N TYR A 99 57.96 14.41 -8.04
CA TYR A 99 57.40 15.75 -8.10
C TYR A 99 57.10 16.22 -9.53
N LYS A 100 57.71 15.65 -10.60
CA LYS A 100 57.31 15.99 -11.98
C LYS A 100 55.94 15.43 -12.34
N GLN A 101 55.60 14.21 -11.92
CA GLN A 101 54.28 13.64 -12.19
C GLN A 101 53.18 14.38 -11.41
N ILE A 102 53.44 14.71 -10.15
CA ILE A 102 52.51 15.51 -9.33
C ILE A 102 52.36 16.92 -9.90
N ALA A 103 53.44 17.58 -10.32
CA ALA A 103 53.38 18.89 -10.96
C ALA A 103 52.61 18.87 -12.31
N MET A 104 52.74 17.78 -13.09
CA MET A 104 52.02 17.62 -14.35
C MET A 104 50.52 17.38 -14.12
N LEU A 105 50.15 16.59 -13.11
CA LEU A 105 48.75 16.42 -12.69
C LEU A 105 48.14 17.72 -12.14
N ALA A 106 48.86 18.42 -11.24
CA ALA A 106 48.42 19.69 -10.69
C ALA A 106 48.29 20.77 -11.78
N GLY A 107 49.23 20.82 -12.73
CA GLY A 107 49.18 21.70 -13.89
C GLY A 107 48.01 21.38 -14.82
N GLY A 108 47.72 20.10 -15.07
CA GLY A 108 46.54 19.68 -15.84
C GLY A 108 45.22 20.08 -15.18
N VAL A 109 45.10 19.94 -13.85
CA VAL A 109 43.93 20.38 -13.09
C VAL A 109 43.80 21.91 -13.08
N LEU A 110 44.90 22.65 -12.92
CA LEU A 110 44.89 24.12 -13.04
C LEU A 110 44.50 24.60 -14.44
N LEU A 111 44.99 23.94 -15.49
CA LEU A 111 44.61 24.24 -16.87
C LEU A 111 43.11 23.94 -17.12
N LEU A 112 42.59 22.84 -16.57
CA LEU A 112 41.16 22.51 -16.64
C LEU A 112 40.30 23.57 -15.92
N ILE A 113 40.71 24.00 -14.73
CA ILE A 113 40.02 25.07 -13.97
C ILE A 113 40.07 26.40 -14.75
N LEU A 114 41.22 26.75 -15.35
CA LEU A 114 41.35 27.93 -16.20
C LEU A 114 40.48 27.85 -17.46
N LEU A 115 40.37 26.69 -18.12
CA LEU A 115 39.51 26.50 -19.28
C LEU A 115 38.02 26.56 -18.91
N ILE A 116 37.63 26.02 -17.75
CA ILE A 116 36.26 26.14 -17.22
C ILE A 116 35.95 27.61 -16.89
N TRP A 117 36.85 28.32 -16.22
CA TRP A 117 36.71 29.75 -15.90
C TRP A 117 36.65 30.63 -17.15
N TRP A 118 37.49 30.34 -18.15
CA TRP A 118 37.48 31.04 -19.43
C TRP A 118 36.21 30.76 -20.23
N GLY A 119 35.71 29.52 -20.22
CA GLY A 119 34.42 29.15 -20.83
C GLY A 119 33.23 29.85 -20.18
N ILE A 120 33.20 29.94 -18.84
CA ILE A 120 32.16 30.68 -18.10
C ILE A 120 32.19 32.16 -18.46
N ASN A 121 33.37 32.79 -18.46
CA ASN A 121 33.53 34.19 -18.83
C ASN A 121 33.19 34.46 -20.32
N ALA A 122 33.53 33.53 -21.22
CA ALA A 122 33.27 33.66 -22.65
C ALA A 122 31.77 33.52 -23.02
N LEU A 123 30.95 32.85 -22.20
CA LEU A 123 29.49 32.83 -22.35
C LEU A 123 28.77 33.95 -21.58
N SER A 124 29.49 34.82 -20.86
CA SER A 124 28.89 35.85 -20.00
C SER A 124 28.65 37.21 -20.68
N SER A 125 28.93 37.36 -21.98
CA SER A 125 28.85 38.65 -22.70
C SER A 125 27.58 38.83 -23.56
N SER A 126 26.40 38.85 -22.93
CA SER A 126 25.14 39.34 -23.53
C SER A 126 24.03 39.54 -22.48
N GLY A 127 23.58 40.78 -22.28
CA GLY A 127 22.41 41.13 -21.45
C GLY A 127 22.75 41.68 -20.06
N ASP A 128 22.16 42.83 -19.71
CA ASP A 128 22.47 43.59 -18.50
C ASP A 128 21.80 43.06 -17.21
N GLY A 129 22.47 43.27 -16.08
CA GLY A 129 21.86 43.21 -14.74
C GLY A 129 21.21 44.54 -14.34
N PRO A 130 20.75 44.70 -13.07
CA PRO A 130 21.73 44.75 -11.98
C PRO A 130 21.33 44.17 -10.59
N GLN A 131 22.36 43.96 -9.77
CA GLN A 131 22.40 44.02 -8.29
C GLN A 131 21.57 43.01 -7.44
N GLN A 132 22.31 42.08 -6.82
CA GLN A 132 21.92 41.46 -5.54
C GLN A 132 22.36 42.34 -4.35
N GLY A 133 21.60 42.31 -3.26
CA GLY A 133 21.96 42.92 -1.97
C GLY A 133 22.91 42.06 -1.12
N PRO A 134 23.43 42.60 0.00
CA PRO A 134 24.48 41.96 0.80
C PRO A 134 23.98 40.78 1.66
N ALA A 135 24.92 39.88 2.01
CA ALA A 135 24.65 38.67 2.79
C ALA A 135 24.35 38.93 4.27
N SER A 136 23.41 38.18 4.84
CA SER A 136 23.07 38.19 6.26
C SER A 136 23.83 37.11 7.05
N ASN A 137 24.19 37.43 8.30
CA ASN A 137 25.03 36.60 9.16
C ASN A 137 24.19 35.54 9.92
N PRO A 138 24.48 34.22 9.84
CA PRO A 138 23.59 33.14 10.31
C PRO A 138 23.51 32.94 11.84
N PHE A 139 23.93 33.92 12.64
CA PHE A 139 24.01 33.80 14.12
C PHE A 139 23.18 34.86 14.89
N LEU A 140 22.23 35.53 14.24
CA LEU A 140 21.27 36.45 14.87
C LEU A 140 19.86 35.85 14.91
N THR A 141 19.11 36.10 15.99
CA THR A 141 17.70 35.70 16.10
C THR A 141 16.80 36.59 15.25
N ALA A 142 15.66 36.04 14.80
CA ALA A 142 14.77 36.69 13.84
C ALA A 142 14.28 38.09 14.28
N GLU A 143 14.09 38.29 15.58
CA GLU A 143 13.64 39.55 16.18
C GLU A 143 14.69 40.67 16.05
N GLN A 144 15.99 40.34 16.13
CA GLN A 144 17.07 41.33 15.97
C GLN A 144 17.20 41.82 14.52
N ASN A 145 16.92 40.95 13.53
CA ASN A 145 16.89 41.35 12.12
C ASN A 145 15.69 42.25 11.78
N GLN A 146 14.61 42.25 12.57
CA GLN A 146 13.47 43.16 12.39
C GLN A 146 13.71 44.55 12.99
N GLN A 147 14.53 44.67 14.04
CA GLN A 147 14.78 45.96 14.70
C GLN A 147 15.82 46.85 13.99
N HIS A 148 16.64 46.30 13.08
CA HIS A 148 17.76 47.05 12.48
C HIS A 148 17.46 47.76 11.14
N ASN A 149 16.26 47.56 10.56
CA ASN A 149 15.87 48.12 9.24
C ASN A 149 14.94 49.36 9.33
N SER A 150 14.74 49.93 10.52
CA SER A 150 13.75 51.00 10.78
C SER A 150 14.38 52.27 11.35
N GLN A 151 15.23 52.96 10.58
CA GLN A 151 15.66 54.34 10.87
C GLN A 151 15.56 55.22 9.61
N ASN A 152 14.71 56.24 9.67
CA ASN A 152 14.44 57.20 8.58
C ASN A 152 15.40 58.39 8.64
N PRO A 153 15.42 59.19 7.56
CA PRO A 153 15.25 60.63 7.72
C PRO A 153 13.98 61.15 7.01
N THR A 154 13.02 61.54 7.86
CA THR A 154 12.22 62.79 7.81
C THR A 154 11.76 63.40 6.48
N ASP A 155 10.44 63.56 6.35
CA ASP A 155 9.83 64.89 6.50
C ASP A 155 8.41 64.82 7.10
N GLN A 156 7.84 65.97 7.51
CA GLN A 156 6.59 66.15 8.28
C GLN A 156 5.65 67.17 7.57
N PRO A 157 4.42 67.52 8.07
CA PRO A 157 3.65 67.01 9.22
C PRO A 157 2.17 66.58 8.90
N GLY A 158 1.44 66.05 9.89
CA GLY A 158 -0.01 65.75 9.75
C GLY A 158 -0.71 65.17 11.00
N ASN A 159 -1.21 66.03 11.89
CA ASN A 159 -1.96 65.73 13.13
C ASN A 159 -3.30 64.95 12.91
N ALA A 160 -3.89 64.21 13.86
CA ALA A 160 -3.49 63.71 15.20
C ALA A 160 -4.55 62.71 15.80
N ALA A 161 -4.24 62.13 16.97
CA ALA A 161 -5.13 61.56 18.02
C ALA A 161 -5.88 60.20 17.82
N GLU A 162 -5.38 59.17 18.52
CA GLU A 162 -5.99 58.36 19.62
C GLU A 162 -7.50 58.46 19.97
N PRO A 163 -8.11 57.48 20.72
CA PRO A 163 -7.79 56.03 20.87
C PRO A 163 -9.04 55.08 21.02
N VAL A 164 -8.78 53.75 21.11
CA VAL A 164 -9.43 52.69 21.96
C VAL A 164 -10.96 52.72 22.25
N GLU A 165 -11.67 51.61 21.97
CA GLU A 165 -12.21 50.66 23.01
C GLU A 165 -12.80 49.37 22.36
N ASP A 166 -13.60 48.57 23.10
CA ASP A 166 -13.74 47.11 22.94
C ASP A 166 -15.08 46.60 22.33
N SER A 167 -15.16 45.27 22.17
CA SER A 167 -16.26 44.44 21.61
C SER A 167 -17.59 44.50 22.42
N PRO A 168 -18.76 43.88 22.01
CA PRO A 168 -19.00 42.92 20.91
C PRO A 168 -20.37 42.99 20.14
N GLN A 169 -20.59 42.00 19.26
CA GLN A 169 -21.88 41.38 18.86
C GLN A 169 -22.91 42.04 17.90
N ALA A 170 -23.19 41.27 16.83
CA ALA A 170 -24.52 40.87 16.32
C ALA A 170 -25.20 41.56 15.10
N GLU A 171 -26.01 40.71 14.45
CA GLU A 171 -27.04 40.91 13.41
C GLU A 171 -26.67 41.27 11.96
N VAL A 172 -27.65 41.02 11.08
CA VAL A 172 -27.52 40.85 9.63
C VAL A 172 -28.16 42.03 8.90
N ALA A 173 -27.44 42.61 7.94
CA ALA A 173 -27.99 43.51 6.95
C ALA A 173 -27.52 43.13 5.54
N VAL A 174 -28.47 42.87 4.64
CA VAL A 174 -28.19 42.68 3.21
C VAL A 174 -28.15 44.04 2.53
N THR A 175 -27.07 44.33 1.81
CA THR A 175 -26.98 45.51 0.93
C THR A 175 -26.32 45.14 -0.40
N ASP A 176 -27.09 45.21 -1.48
CA ASP A 176 -26.57 45.15 -2.83
C ASP A 176 -25.63 46.32 -3.11
N VAL A 177 -24.41 46.03 -3.57
CA VAL A 177 -23.50 47.03 -4.14
C VAL A 177 -23.16 46.60 -5.56
N LYS A 178 -23.61 47.40 -6.54
CA LYS A 178 -23.38 47.13 -7.96
C LYS A 178 -21.89 47.16 -8.30
N SER A 179 -21.37 46.06 -8.81
CA SER A 179 -20.02 46.01 -9.39
C SER A 179 -19.98 46.80 -10.69
N GLY A 180 -19.31 47.96 -10.68
CA GLY A 180 -18.96 48.72 -11.87
C GLY A 180 -17.51 48.47 -12.23
N ILE A 181 -17.23 47.42 -13.02
CA ILE A 181 -15.89 47.12 -13.54
C ILE A 181 -15.82 47.57 -15.00
N ASP A 182 -14.85 48.44 -15.28
CA ASP A 182 -14.54 48.94 -16.63
C ASP A 182 -13.91 47.81 -17.48
N PRO A 183 -14.52 47.42 -18.62
CA PRO A 183 -14.05 46.29 -19.42
C PRO A 183 -12.75 46.57 -20.19
N SER A 184 -12.21 47.79 -20.17
CA SER A 184 -11.07 48.20 -21.00
C SER A 184 -9.71 47.64 -20.56
N LYS A 185 -9.52 47.23 -19.30
CA LYS A 185 -8.20 46.85 -18.75
C LYS A 185 -7.90 45.35 -18.68
N GLN A 186 -8.79 44.48 -19.13
CA GLN A 186 -8.64 43.02 -18.93
C GLN A 186 -7.78 42.31 -20.00
N LYS A 187 -7.19 43.04 -20.95
CA LYS A 187 -6.57 42.45 -22.17
C LYS A 187 -5.08 42.09 -22.08
N GLU A 188 -4.34 42.57 -21.08
CA GLU A 188 -2.88 42.35 -20.98
C GLU A 188 -2.49 41.24 -19.98
N GLY A 189 -3.33 40.96 -18.97
CA GLY A 189 -3.07 39.91 -17.97
C GLY A 189 -3.11 38.47 -18.48
N ALA A 190 -3.58 38.24 -19.71
CA ALA A 190 -3.72 36.90 -20.29
C ALA A 190 -2.38 36.30 -20.80
N ALA A 191 -1.34 37.11 -20.98
CA ALA A 191 -0.06 36.65 -21.56
C ALA A 191 0.84 35.92 -20.54
N GLU A 192 0.71 36.20 -19.24
CA GLU A 192 1.64 35.67 -18.23
C GLU A 192 1.28 34.29 -17.66
N SER A 193 0.03 33.84 -17.79
CA SER A 193 -0.45 32.56 -17.24
C SER A 193 0.08 31.32 -17.97
N LEU A 194 0.67 31.49 -19.15
CA LEU A 194 1.18 30.44 -20.04
C LEU A 194 2.44 29.69 -19.54
N LYS A 195 2.86 29.93 -18.29
CA LYS A 195 4.09 29.38 -17.68
C LYS A 195 3.89 28.03 -16.95
N ASN A 196 2.66 27.59 -16.70
CA ASN A 196 2.36 26.48 -15.77
C ASN A 196 1.83 25.17 -16.39
N MET A 197 1.80 25.03 -17.72
CA MET A 197 1.54 23.73 -18.37
C MET A 197 2.86 23.00 -18.66
N SER A 198 2.86 21.67 -18.58
CA SER A 198 4.02 20.79 -18.84
C SER A 198 4.41 20.70 -20.34
N VAL A 199 4.10 21.74 -21.13
CA VAL A 199 3.99 21.72 -22.59
C VAL A 199 5.17 22.46 -23.25
N ARG A 200 5.89 21.76 -24.11
CA ARG A 200 7.28 22.05 -24.52
C ARG A 200 7.38 22.45 -25.99
N GLY A 201 7.93 23.63 -26.25
CA GLY A 201 8.18 24.14 -27.60
C GLY A 201 6.93 24.23 -28.48
N GLN A 202 7.02 23.68 -29.69
CA GLN A 202 6.04 23.70 -30.78
C GLN A 202 4.61 23.30 -30.36
N GLU A 203 4.49 22.42 -29.36
CA GLU A 203 3.22 21.97 -28.77
C GLU A 203 2.30 23.15 -28.37
N LYS A 204 2.88 24.30 -27.96
CA LYS A 204 2.13 25.51 -27.58
C LYS A 204 1.24 26.08 -28.69
N LYS A 205 1.56 25.82 -29.96
CA LYS A 205 0.74 26.23 -31.12
C LYS A 205 -0.54 25.40 -31.27
N HIS A 206 -0.58 24.22 -30.66
CA HIS A 206 -1.63 23.22 -30.81
C HIS A 206 -2.43 22.99 -29.52
N LEU A 207 -2.20 23.78 -28.48
CA LEU A 207 -3.02 23.79 -27.27
C LEU A 207 -4.50 24.05 -27.60
N PRO A 208 -5.46 23.41 -26.91
CA PRO A 208 -6.87 23.79 -26.99
C PRO A 208 -7.11 25.13 -26.30
N ASP A 209 -8.14 25.86 -26.73
CA ASP A 209 -8.51 27.17 -26.15
C ASP A 209 -8.86 27.08 -24.64
N TRP A 210 -9.32 25.91 -24.18
CA TRP A 210 -9.57 25.64 -22.77
C TRP A 210 -8.31 25.29 -21.96
N GLY A 211 -7.16 25.05 -22.59
CA GLY A 211 -5.91 24.61 -21.95
C GLY A 211 -5.50 25.45 -20.74
N PRO A 212 -5.39 26.79 -20.85
CA PRO A 212 -5.07 27.67 -19.73
C PRO A 212 -6.12 27.65 -18.60
N GLY A 213 -7.38 27.33 -18.93
CA GLY A 213 -8.50 27.33 -17.98
C GLY A 213 -8.41 26.23 -16.93
N PHE A 214 -7.89 25.05 -17.28
CA PHE A 214 -7.65 23.99 -16.31
C PHE A 214 -6.39 24.24 -15.47
N SER A 215 -5.40 24.95 -16.01
CA SER A 215 -4.17 25.35 -15.29
C SER A 215 -4.43 26.31 -14.12
N ALA A 216 -5.55 27.04 -14.13
CA ALA A 216 -5.99 27.87 -13.00
C ALA A 216 -6.30 27.06 -11.72
N LEU A 217 -6.37 25.73 -11.83
CA LEU A 217 -6.75 24.81 -10.76
C LEU A 217 -5.63 23.80 -10.42
N THR A 218 -4.36 24.01 -10.78
CA THR A 218 -3.27 23.03 -10.54
C THR A 218 -2.35 23.40 -9.35
N GLY A 219 -1.50 22.46 -8.96
CA GLY A 219 -0.53 22.64 -7.86
C GLY A 219 -1.14 22.58 -6.44
N PRO A 220 -0.33 22.87 -5.38
CA PRO A 220 -0.77 22.76 -3.98
C PRO A 220 -1.83 23.80 -3.56
N ASN A 221 -2.12 24.78 -4.43
CA ASN A 221 -3.20 25.75 -4.24
C ASN A 221 -4.51 25.36 -4.95
N ALA A 222 -4.59 24.21 -5.64
CA ALA A 222 -5.80 23.73 -6.31
C ALA A 222 -7.04 23.76 -5.39
N GLY A 223 -6.88 23.35 -4.13
CA GLY A 223 -7.91 23.42 -3.09
C GLY A 223 -8.13 24.81 -2.47
N LYS A 224 -7.83 25.91 -3.18
CA LYS A 224 -8.15 27.30 -2.78
C LYS A 224 -8.98 28.07 -3.80
N VAL A 225 -9.23 27.51 -4.99
CA VAL A 225 -9.77 28.25 -6.15
C VAL A 225 -11.26 27.94 -6.45
N ASP A 226 -11.93 27.24 -5.53
CA ASP A 226 -13.33 27.56 -5.22
C ASP A 226 -13.52 27.57 -3.70
N LEU A 227 -13.94 28.72 -3.16
CA LEU A 227 -14.21 28.92 -1.74
C LEU A 227 -15.56 28.33 -1.29
N GLN A 228 -16.34 27.73 -2.21
CA GLN A 228 -17.69 27.22 -1.95
C GLN A 228 -17.82 25.68 -1.97
N LEU A 229 -16.75 24.94 -2.29
CA LEU A 229 -16.74 23.48 -2.29
C LEU A 229 -16.34 22.90 -0.91
N PRO A 230 -17.10 21.93 -0.35
CA PRO A 230 -16.75 21.28 0.90
C PRO A 230 -15.51 20.38 0.74
N VAL A 231 -14.58 20.46 1.69
CA VAL A 231 -13.38 19.61 1.75
C VAL A 231 -13.64 18.43 2.69
N LEU A 232 -13.74 17.22 2.13
CA LEU A 232 -13.97 15.98 2.88
C LEU A 232 -12.62 15.30 3.14
N LYS A 233 -12.23 15.14 4.41
CA LYS A 233 -10.95 14.52 4.78
C LYS A 233 -11.11 13.04 5.01
N VAL A 234 -10.39 12.19 4.28
CA VAL A 234 -10.43 10.73 4.44
C VAL A 234 -9.10 10.24 5.01
N ALA A 235 -9.17 9.49 6.11
CA ALA A 235 -8.01 8.87 6.74
C ALA A 235 -8.35 7.45 7.21
N ARG A 236 -7.34 6.58 7.31
CA ARG A 236 -7.51 5.25 7.92
C ARG A 236 -7.51 5.41 9.44
N GLY A 237 -8.67 5.40 10.08
CA GLY A 237 -8.75 5.56 11.54
C GLY A 237 -10.18 5.65 12.08
N LYS A 238 -10.32 5.97 13.37
CA LYS A 238 -11.62 6.30 13.98
C LYS A 238 -12.15 7.60 13.37
N ASN A 239 -13.47 7.69 13.19
CA ASN A 239 -14.14 8.92 12.77
C ASN A 239 -13.98 10.01 13.85
N GLU A 240 -13.04 10.93 13.64
CA GLU A 240 -12.98 12.20 14.35
C GLU A 240 -13.95 13.21 13.70
N SER A 241 -14.30 14.28 14.42
CA SER A 241 -15.25 15.25 13.90
C SER A 241 -14.69 15.97 12.67
N GLY A 242 -15.24 15.68 11.49
CA GLY A 242 -14.77 16.20 10.20
C GLY A 242 -13.72 15.33 9.48
N VAL A 243 -13.52 14.07 9.91
CA VAL A 243 -12.68 13.08 9.19
C VAL A 243 -13.45 11.78 9.00
N TRP A 244 -13.46 11.29 7.76
CA TRP A 244 -14.13 10.06 7.33
C TRP A 244 -13.16 8.87 7.36
N ASP A 245 -13.60 7.76 7.95
CA ASP A 245 -12.91 6.47 8.01
C ASP A 245 -12.63 5.81 6.65
N SER A 246 -13.35 6.21 5.60
CA SER A 246 -13.29 5.56 4.29
C SER A 246 -13.75 6.46 3.14
N LEU A 247 -13.18 6.21 1.96
CA LEU A 247 -13.50 6.93 0.72
C LEU A 247 -14.96 6.73 0.30
N ASN A 248 -15.53 5.54 0.49
CA ASN A 248 -16.95 5.28 0.19
C ASN A 248 -17.87 6.13 1.06
N ASN A 249 -17.57 6.26 2.35
CA ASN A 249 -18.37 7.08 3.26
C ASN A 249 -18.25 8.58 2.94
N ALA A 250 -17.08 9.06 2.50
CA ALA A 250 -16.95 10.44 2.03
C ALA A 250 -17.67 10.69 0.69
N LEU A 251 -17.67 9.72 -0.23
CA LEU A 251 -18.39 9.82 -1.51
C LEU A 251 -19.92 9.91 -1.32
N ASN A 252 -20.47 9.24 -0.30
CA ASN A 252 -21.90 9.31 0.05
C ASN A 252 -22.34 10.73 0.51
N GLU A 253 -21.43 11.58 0.98
CA GLU A 253 -21.71 12.96 1.41
C GLU A 253 -21.56 13.99 0.25
N VAL A 254 -21.26 13.55 -0.98
CA VAL A 254 -21.06 14.45 -2.12
C VAL A 254 -22.40 14.95 -2.67
N THR A 255 -22.72 16.21 -2.37
CA THR A 255 -23.90 16.91 -2.91
C THR A 255 -23.73 17.31 -4.39
N SER A 256 -24.81 17.68 -5.08
CA SER A 256 -24.81 18.13 -6.49
C SER A 256 -23.93 19.36 -6.80
N ARG A 257 -23.57 20.16 -5.79
CA ARG A 257 -22.54 21.21 -5.95
C ARG A 257 -21.15 20.61 -6.21
N GLY A 258 -20.85 19.47 -5.62
CA GLY A 258 -19.52 18.87 -5.63
C GLY A 258 -18.82 18.82 -4.28
N ALA A 259 -17.59 18.32 -4.29
CA ALA A 259 -16.71 18.22 -3.13
C ALA A 259 -15.22 18.09 -3.52
N VAL A 260 -14.33 18.36 -2.57
CA VAL A 260 -12.90 18.04 -2.64
C VAL A 260 -12.57 16.98 -1.61
N ILE A 261 -12.42 15.73 -2.03
CA ILE A 261 -12.00 14.62 -1.18
C ILE A 261 -10.46 14.61 -1.09
N ARG A 262 -9.93 14.85 0.11
CA ARG A 262 -8.51 14.75 0.42
C ARG A 262 -8.20 13.46 1.16
N LEU A 263 -7.30 12.66 0.61
CA LEU A 263 -6.84 11.40 1.18
C LEU A 263 -5.55 11.62 1.99
N TYR A 264 -5.55 11.23 3.26
CA TYR A 264 -4.44 11.37 4.20
C TYR A 264 -3.70 10.05 4.40
N GLY A 265 -2.47 9.97 3.88
CA GLY A 265 -1.55 8.82 4.00
C GLY A 265 -1.47 7.90 2.78
N SER A 266 -0.64 6.86 2.85
CA SER A 266 -0.29 5.99 1.71
C SER A 266 -1.45 5.17 1.13
N GLY A 267 -2.54 4.97 1.87
CA GLY A 267 -3.60 4.01 1.56
C GLY A 267 -3.19 2.55 1.85
N PRO A 268 -3.85 1.54 1.25
CA PRO A 268 -4.90 1.65 0.24
C PRO A 268 -6.23 2.14 0.82
N PHE A 269 -6.85 3.09 0.13
CA PHE A 269 -8.24 3.52 0.30
C PHE A 269 -9.14 2.66 -0.59
N LEU A 270 -10.14 2.00 -0.02
CA LEU A 270 -11.06 1.15 -0.78
C LEU A 270 -12.10 2.01 -1.50
N LEU A 271 -12.23 1.84 -2.81
CA LEU A 271 -13.33 2.34 -3.62
C LEU A 271 -14.12 1.15 -4.16
N ASN A 272 -15.35 1.00 -3.68
CA ASN A 272 -16.31 0.02 -4.16
C ASN A 272 -17.01 0.55 -5.42
N PRO A 273 -17.74 -0.30 -6.18
CA PRO A 273 -18.59 0.16 -7.27
C PRO A 273 -19.54 1.28 -6.80
N HIS A 274 -19.48 2.44 -7.45
CA HIS A 274 -20.15 3.66 -7.00
C HIS A 274 -20.70 4.47 -8.18
N ARG A 275 -21.79 5.21 -7.95
CA ARG A 275 -22.44 6.04 -8.97
C ARG A 275 -22.83 7.40 -8.37
N LEU A 276 -22.30 8.44 -8.99
CA LEU A 276 -22.67 9.83 -8.73
C LEU A 276 -23.36 10.41 -9.98
N GLN A 277 -24.39 11.22 -9.76
CA GLN A 277 -25.16 11.86 -10.83
C GLN A 277 -25.37 13.34 -10.50
N ASP A 278 -25.35 14.17 -11.52
CA ASP A 278 -25.60 15.61 -11.47
C ASP A 278 -24.72 16.35 -10.44
N ILE A 279 -23.46 15.91 -10.34
CA ILE A 279 -22.42 16.49 -9.49
C ILE A 279 -21.60 17.47 -10.31
N SER A 280 -21.64 18.76 -9.98
CA SER A 280 -20.99 19.80 -10.78
C SER A 280 -19.46 19.61 -10.86
N GLN A 281 -18.81 19.26 -9.75
CA GLN A 281 -17.36 19.04 -9.68
C GLN A 281 -16.96 18.07 -8.56
N LEU A 282 -16.14 17.06 -8.84
CA LEU A 282 -15.54 16.20 -7.82
C LEU A 282 -14.02 16.15 -8.00
N ILE A 283 -13.28 16.54 -6.96
CA ILE A 283 -11.83 16.39 -6.91
C ILE A 283 -11.49 15.31 -5.88
N ILE A 284 -10.70 14.31 -6.27
CA ILE A 284 -10.08 13.32 -5.39
C ILE A 284 -8.56 13.50 -5.47
N MET A 285 -7.94 13.86 -4.36
CA MET A 285 -6.51 14.20 -4.30
C MET A 285 -5.83 13.69 -3.02
N GLY A 286 -4.51 13.52 -3.06
CA GLY A 286 -3.69 13.39 -1.85
C GLY A 286 -3.55 14.74 -1.12
N ASP A 287 -3.28 14.70 0.19
CA ASP A 287 -2.78 15.90 0.87
C ASP A 287 -1.29 16.17 0.55
N SER A 288 -0.74 17.27 1.06
CA SER A 288 0.43 17.95 0.49
C SER A 288 1.70 17.08 0.46
N GLY A 289 2.05 16.56 -0.72
CA GLY A 289 3.23 15.72 -0.95
C GLY A 289 3.01 14.21 -0.79
N GLN A 290 1.84 13.79 -0.30
CA GLN A 290 1.46 12.38 -0.22
C GLN A 290 1.03 11.86 -1.60
N LYS A 291 1.15 10.55 -1.81
CA LYS A 291 0.74 9.84 -3.05
C LYS A 291 -0.16 8.66 -2.69
N PRO A 292 -1.40 8.93 -2.25
CA PRO A 292 -2.32 7.91 -1.72
C PRO A 292 -2.67 6.88 -2.80
N THR A 293 -2.83 5.63 -2.38
CA THR A 293 -3.29 4.57 -3.28
C THR A 293 -4.79 4.33 -3.10
N ILE A 294 -5.56 4.42 -4.18
CA ILE A 294 -6.98 4.05 -4.25
C ILE A 294 -7.04 2.64 -4.84
N LEU A 295 -7.67 1.69 -4.16
CA LEU A 295 -7.97 0.37 -4.70
C LEU A 295 -9.42 0.33 -5.18
N LEU A 296 -9.60 0.07 -6.47
CA LEU A 296 -10.89 -0.20 -7.08
C LEU A 296 -11.27 -1.67 -6.86
N GLN A 297 -12.37 -1.94 -6.15
CA GLN A 297 -12.89 -3.31 -5.98
C GLN A 297 -13.71 -3.73 -7.20
N ALA A 298 -13.05 -4.36 -8.17
CA ALA A 298 -13.71 -4.92 -9.35
C ALA A 298 -14.41 -6.25 -9.01
N LYS A 299 -15.73 -6.17 -8.79
CA LYS A 299 -16.64 -7.31 -8.58
C LYS A 299 -17.93 -7.07 -9.36
N ASN A 300 -18.44 -8.08 -10.04
CA ASN A 300 -19.75 -8.08 -10.68
C ASN A 300 -20.77 -8.84 -9.83
N GLU A 301 -22.01 -8.37 -9.77
CA GLU A 301 -23.10 -9.03 -9.02
C GLU A 301 -23.65 -10.25 -9.76
N ASN A 302 -23.49 -10.28 -11.09
CA ASN A 302 -23.98 -11.33 -11.96
C ASN A 302 -23.03 -11.53 -13.15
N GLU A 303 -22.68 -12.78 -13.45
CA GLU A 303 -21.78 -13.12 -14.56
C GLU A 303 -22.35 -12.73 -15.94
N LYS A 304 -23.68 -12.63 -16.03
CA LYS A 304 -24.42 -12.30 -17.26
C LYS A 304 -24.62 -10.80 -17.48
N GLN A 305 -24.08 -9.93 -16.62
CA GLN A 305 -24.09 -8.48 -16.87
C GLN A 305 -23.21 -8.18 -18.10
N PRO A 306 -23.76 -7.58 -19.19
CA PRO A 306 -22.97 -7.29 -20.40
C PRO A 306 -21.97 -6.14 -20.17
N GLU A 307 -22.24 -5.30 -19.18
CA GLU A 307 -21.47 -4.12 -18.81
C GLU A 307 -21.41 -4.02 -17.28
N VAL A 308 -20.27 -3.61 -16.73
CA VAL A 308 -20.02 -3.49 -15.28
C VAL A 308 -19.24 -2.20 -15.04
N ASN A 309 -19.81 -1.23 -14.31
CA ASN A 309 -19.19 0.09 -14.15
C ASN A 309 -18.73 0.29 -12.71
N LEU A 310 -17.43 0.57 -12.51
CA LEU A 310 -16.84 0.71 -11.17
C LEU A 310 -17.03 2.11 -10.59
N PHE A 311 -16.94 3.15 -11.42
CA PHE A 311 -17.24 4.52 -11.02
C PHE A 311 -18.03 5.22 -12.12
N SER A 312 -19.35 5.38 -11.94
CA SER A 312 -20.19 6.22 -12.82
C SER A 312 -20.22 7.67 -12.31
N PHE A 313 -20.04 8.63 -13.20
CA PHE A 313 -20.13 10.06 -12.93
C PHE A 313 -20.89 10.77 -14.06
N SER A 314 -21.76 11.74 -13.74
CA SER A 314 -22.49 12.51 -14.77
C SER A 314 -22.59 14.01 -14.53
N ALA A 315 -22.69 14.75 -15.65
CA ALA A 315 -22.95 16.18 -15.73
C ALA A 315 -21.99 17.09 -14.93
N GLY A 316 -20.68 16.79 -14.92
CA GLY A 316 -19.70 17.60 -14.19
C GLY A 316 -18.25 17.52 -14.67
N LEU A 317 -17.34 17.95 -13.81
CA LEU A 317 -15.90 17.71 -13.91
C LEU A 317 -15.47 16.69 -12.85
N LEU A 318 -14.91 15.55 -13.29
CA LEU A 318 -14.20 14.62 -12.41
C LEU A 318 -12.69 14.93 -12.43
N ARG A 319 -12.05 14.91 -11.26
CA ARG A 319 -10.60 15.06 -11.13
C ARG A 319 -9.97 14.01 -10.22
N PHE A 320 -8.88 13.43 -10.71
CA PHE A 320 -7.88 12.71 -9.91
C PHE A 320 -6.56 13.48 -9.99
N GLN A 321 -5.98 13.84 -8.83
CA GLN A 321 -4.75 14.65 -8.76
C GLN A 321 -3.76 14.11 -7.72
N GLY A 322 -2.57 13.69 -8.16
CA GLY A 322 -1.53 13.14 -7.29
C GLY A 322 -1.83 11.76 -6.68
N VAL A 323 -2.75 10.98 -7.28
CA VAL A 323 -3.28 9.73 -6.72
C VAL A 323 -2.88 8.49 -7.53
N ARG A 324 -2.88 7.33 -6.89
CA ARG A 324 -2.48 6.06 -7.52
C ARG A 324 -3.64 5.07 -7.50
N LEU A 325 -4.25 4.80 -8.64
CA LEU A 325 -5.36 3.87 -8.79
C LEU A 325 -4.83 2.46 -9.11
N LEU A 326 -5.19 1.49 -8.27
CA LEU A 326 -4.95 0.06 -8.51
C LEU A 326 -6.28 -0.65 -8.71
N CYS A 327 -6.43 -1.36 -9.83
CA CYS A 327 -7.56 -2.25 -10.08
C CYS A 327 -7.08 -3.70 -10.10
N ASP A 328 -7.77 -4.59 -9.37
CA ASP A 328 -7.54 -6.03 -9.45
C ASP A 328 -8.80 -6.73 -9.98
N VAL A 329 -8.78 -7.10 -11.26
CA VAL A 329 -9.92 -7.71 -11.97
C VAL A 329 -9.99 -9.22 -11.79
N SER A 330 -9.17 -9.82 -10.92
CA SER A 330 -9.26 -11.25 -10.57
C SER A 330 -10.62 -11.64 -9.93
N GLY A 331 -11.44 -10.64 -9.54
CA GLY A 331 -12.81 -10.81 -9.07
C GLY A 331 -13.91 -10.57 -10.11
N LEU A 332 -13.58 -10.30 -11.39
CA LEU A 332 -14.55 -10.13 -12.47
C LEU A 332 -14.71 -11.40 -13.32
N SER A 333 -15.92 -11.94 -13.37
CA SER A 333 -16.26 -13.10 -14.20
C SER A 333 -17.24 -12.78 -15.34
N GLY A 334 -17.42 -13.75 -16.23
CA GLY A 334 -18.22 -13.62 -17.45
C GLY A 334 -17.54 -12.84 -18.57
N SER A 335 -18.29 -12.62 -19.64
CA SER A 335 -17.86 -11.84 -20.82
C SER A 335 -18.64 -10.51 -20.90
N GLY A 336 -18.19 -9.63 -21.80
CA GLY A 336 -18.73 -8.27 -21.95
C GLY A 336 -17.68 -7.21 -21.61
N VAL A 337 -18.14 -6.02 -21.24
CA VAL A 337 -17.30 -4.85 -20.91
C VAL A 337 -17.25 -4.64 -19.39
N CYS A 338 -16.18 -4.00 -18.92
CA CYS A 338 -16.17 -3.31 -17.64
C CYS A 338 -15.51 -1.93 -17.80
N ASN A 339 -16.25 -0.87 -17.46
CA ASN A 339 -15.75 0.51 -17.46
C ASN A 339 -15.30 0.86 -16.04
N VAL A 340 -14.03 1.23 -15.87
CA VAL A 340 -13.48 1.66 -14.58
C VAL A 340 -14.02 3.05 -14.23
N LEU A 341 -13.93 4.00 -15.16
CA LEU A 341 -14.56 5.32 -15.11
C LEU A 341 -15.59 5.43 -16.26
N GLU A 342 -16.86 5.48 -15.91
CA GLU A 342 -17.97 5.73 -16.84
C GLU A 342 -18.40 7.21 -16.73
N LEU A 343 -18.19 7.98 -17.79
CA LEU A 343 -18.31 9.45 -17.78
C LEU A 343 -19.39 9.92 -18.74
N ASN A 344 -20.60 10.12 -18.23
CA ASN A 344 -21.73 10.56 -19.02
C ASN A 344 -21.82 12.10 -19.02
N GLN A 345 -21.73 12.74 -20.19
CA GLN A 345 -21.75 14.21 -20.36
C GLN A 345 -20.78 14.98 -19.42
N SER A 346 -19.57 14.47 -19.22
CA SER A 346 -18.64 14.92 -18.17
C SER A 346 -17.20 15.08 -18.65
N ASP A 347 -16.48 16.01 -18.03
CA ASP A 347 -15.04 16.18 -18.21
C ASP A 347 -14.23 15.28 -17.26
N LEU A 348 -13.01 14.97 -17.66
CA LEU A 348 -11.99 14.34 -16.82
C LEU A 348 -10.70 15.14 -16.78
N THR A 349 -10.14 15.28 -15.58
CA THR A 349 -8.72 15.61 -15.36
C THR A 349 -8.03 14.50 -14.57
N PHE A 350 -6.96 13.94 -15.12
CA PHE A 350 -6.13 12.91 -14.48
C PHE A 350 -4.68 13.38 -14.50
N GLN A 351 -4.23 13.96 -13.39
CA GLN A 351 -2.97 14.72 -13.32
C GLN A 351 -2.04 14.17 -12.24
N ASP A 352 -0.74 14.09 -12.53
CA ASP A 352 0.31 13.59 -11.62
C ASP A 352 -0.02 12.21 -11.00
N SER A 353 -0.78 11.38 -11.73
CA SER A 353 -1.48 10.20 -11.20
C SER A 353 -1.11 8.92 -11.95
N SER A 354 -1.39 7.75 -11.37
CA SER A 354 -1.09 6.46 -12.03
C SER A 354 -2.25 5.48 -11.96
N PHE A 355 -2.61 4.86 -13.08
CA PHE A 355 -3.49 3.69 -13.10
C PHE A 355 -2.69 2.41 -13.38
N THR A 356 -2.90 1.38 -12.57
CA THR A 356 -2.36 0.04 -12.80
C THR A 356 -3.48 -0.99 -12.72
N LEU A 357 -3.62 -1.79 -13.77
CA LEU A 357 -4.48 -2.96 -13.82
C LEU A 357 -3.69 -4.23 -13.47
N THR A 358 -4.24 -5.08 -12.60
CA THR A 358 -3.69 -6.41 -12.29
C THR A 358 -4.79 -7.47 -12.30
N GLY A 359 -4.40 -8.74 -12.38
CA GLY A 359 -5.35 -9.85 -12.54
C GLY A 359 -5.63 -10.17 -14.01
N THR A 360 -6.57 -11.09 -14.25
CA THR A 360 -6.98 -11.55 -15.58
C THR A 360 -8.47 -11.80 -15.60
N THR A 361 -9.15 -11.38 -16.67
CA THR A 361 -10.58 -11.65 -16.92
C THR A 361 -10.82 -11.78 -18.43
N ASP A 362 -12.00 -12.28 -18.82
CA ASP A 362 -12.45 -12.38 -20.22
C ASP A 362 -13.36 -11.24 -20.65
N ARG A 363 -13.58 -10.26 -19.78
CA ARG A 363 -14.13 -8.96 -20.14
C ARG A 363 -13.11 -8.07 -20.86
N THR A 364 -13.60 -7.23 -21.77
CA THR A 364 -12.89 -6.04 -22.24
C THR A 364 -12.90 -4.98 -21.15
N LEU A 365 -11.77 -4.33 -20.90
CA LEU A 365 -11.62 -3.37 -19.80
C LEU A 365 -11.34 -1.97 -20.34
N ARG A 366 -12.14 -0.99 -19.94
CA ARG A 366 -11.97 0.43 -20.29
C ARG A 366 -11.59 1.21 -19.05
N LEU A 367 -10.45 1.91 -19.06
CA LEU A 367 -10.12 2.83 -17.96
C LEU A 367 -11.05 4.03 -17.97
N ILE A 368 -11.19 4.69 -19.12
CA ILE A 368 -12.11 5.80 -19.34
C ILE A 368 -13.05 5.45 -20.48
N ASN A 369 -14.35 5.47 -20.24
CA ASN A 369 -15.40 5.43 -21.25
C ASN A 369 -16.22 6.72 -21.13
N SER A 370 -16.19 7.57 -22.15
CA SER A 370 -16.92 8.84 -22.16
C SER A 370 -18.07 8.79 -23.15
N THR A 371 -19.29 9.04 -22.66
CA THR A 371 -20.56 8.71 -23.32
C THR A 371 -21.58 9.85 -23.21
N GLY A 372 -22.64 9.80 -24.02
CA GLY A 372 -23.80 10.68 -23.90
C GLY A 372 -23.81 11.91 -24.83
N ALA A 373 -24.95 12.62 -24.81
CA ALA A 373 -25.22 13.72 -25.73
C ALA A 373 -24.42 15.00 -25.39
N PRO A 374 -24.23 15.94 -26.34
CA PRO A 374 -23.54 17.21 -26.09
C PRO A 374 -24.17 18.03 -24.95
N ARG A 375 -23.33 18.70 -24.15
CA ARG A 375 -23.77 19.37 -22.91
C ARG A 375 -23.77 20.90 -23.03
N THR A 376 -24.91 21.47 -23.40
CA THR A 376 -25.08 22.93 -23.47
C THR A 376 -25.18 23.61 -22.10
N THR A 377 -24.30 24.60 -21.90
CA THR A 377 -24.42 25.64 -20.86
C THR A 377 -23.86 26.94 -21.40
N THR A 378 -24.16 28.09 -20.80
CA THR A 378 -23.59 29.38 -21.23
C THR A 378 -22.06 29.45 -21.12
N GLY A 379 -21.44 28.61 -20.28
CA GLY A 379 -19.98 28.43 -20.20
C GLY A 379 -19.41 27.28 -21.07
N ARG A 380 -20.27 26.55 -21.79
CA ARG A 380 -19.93 25.46 -22.73
C ARG A 380 -20.89 25.51 -23.93
N PRO A 381 -20.71 26.46 -24.87
CA PRO A 381 -21.64 26.63 -25.97
C PRO A 381 -21.51 25.51 -27.03
N GLU A 382 -20.29 24.97 -27.21
CA GLU A 382 -19.96 23.85 -28.12
C GLU A 382 -20.38 22.47 -27.59
N GLY A 383 -20.60 22.34 -26.28
CA GLY A 383 -21.13 21.13 -25.65
C GLY A 383 -20.20 19.92 -25.63
N GLU A 384 -18.90 20.11 -25.81
CA GLU A 384 -17.91 19.02 -25.86
C GLU A 384 -17.55 18.46 -24.48
N SER A 385 -17.21 17.16 -24.42
CA SER A 385 -16.53 16.58 -23.24
C SER A 385 -15.03 16.73 -23.39
N ARG A 386 -14.36 17.12 -22.30
CA ARG A 386 -12.92 17.37 -22.28
C ARG A 386 -12.21 16.31 -21.43
N ILE A 387 -11.24 15.60 -22.01
CA ILE A 387 -10.43 14.60 -21.31
C ILE A 387 -8.98 15.07 -21.31
N PHE A 388 -8.45 15.39 -20.13
CA PHE A 388 -7.06 15.82 -19.96
C PHE A 388 -6.28 14.85 -19.06
N LEU A 389 -5.26 14.21 -19.64
CA LEU A 389 -4.31 13.35 -18.95
C LEU A 389 -2.94 14.06 -18.93
N GLU A 390 -2.39 14.34 -17.74
CA GLU A 390 -1.10 15.03 -17.58
C GLU A 390 -0.18 14.29 -16.61
N ASN A 391 1.13 14.21 -16.90
CA ASN A 391 2.16 13.67 -16.00
C ASN A 391 1.80 12.28 -15.41
N SER A 392 1.15 11.43 -16.20
CA SER A 392 0.48 10.23 -15.70
C SER A 392 0.94 8.91 -16.33
N VAL A 393 0.81 7.82 -15.57
CA VAL A 393 1.18 6.45 -15.98
C VAL A 393 -0.06 5.56 -16.04
N ILE A 394 -0.33 4.90 -17.17
CA ILE A 394 -1.44 3.96 -17.36
C ILE A 394 -0.90 2.62 -17.86
N MET A 395 -1.21 1.50 -17.18
CA MET A 395 -0.70 0.17 -17.55
C MET A 395 -1.76 -0.92 -17.39
N GLY A 396 -1.87 -1.82 -18.37
CA GLY A 396 -2.73 -3.02 -18.25
C GLY A 396 -2.68 -4.02 -19.39
N GLN A 397 -3.36 -5.16 -19.19
CA GLN A 397 -3.64 -6.19 -20.21
C GLN A 397 -5.14 -6.24 -20.50
N LYS A 398 -5.53 -6.39 -21.77
CA LYS A 398 -6.90 -6.21 -22.28
C LYS A 398 -7.51 -4.84 -21.87
N LEU A 399 -6.66 -3.80 -21.80
CA LEU A 399 -7.01 -2.47 -21.28
C LEU A 399 -7.06 -1.41 -22.39
N GLU A 400 -8.25 -0.91 -22.67
CA GLU A 400 -8.52 0.29 -23.44
C GLU A 400 -8.32 1.50 -22.50
N ALA A 401 -7.36 2.39 -22.76
CA ALA A 401 -7.08 3.50 -21.84
C ALA A 401 -8.13 4.62 -21.93
N VAL A 402 -8.51 5.02 -23.14
CA VAL A 402 -9.57 6.01 -23.37
C VAL A 402 -10.47 5.55 -24.52
N ARG A 403 -11.78 5.47 -24.29
CA ARG A 403 -12.82 5.41 -25.31
C ARG A 403 -13.71 6.66 -25.24
N VAL A 404 -14.03 7.23 -26.38
CA VAL A 404 -15.02 8.30 -26.51
C VAL A 404 -16.08 7.94 -27.54
N ASP A 405 -17.33 8.04 -27.11
CA ASP A 405 -18.55 7.59 -27.77
C ASP A 405 -19.55 8.76 -27.78
N GLN A 406 -19.13 9.83 -28.45
CA GLN A 406 -19.71 11.17 -28.42
C GLN A 406 -19.38 11.93 -29.71
N ILE A 407 -20.26 12.87 -30.08
CA ILE A 407 -20.11 13.71 -31.28
C ILE A 407 -19.02 14.77 -31.08
N TYR A 408 -19.04 15.50 -29.95
CA TYR A 408 -18.11 16.58 -29.63
C TYR A 408 -17.16 16.19 -28.51
N ALA A 409 -15.86 16.09 -28.82
CA ALA A 409 -14.83 15.58 -27.92
C ALA A 409 -13.48 16.29 -28.08
N ASP A 410 -12.84 16.62 -26.96
CA ASP A 410 -11.48 17.17 -26.95
C ASP A 410 -10.60 16.40 -25.96
N VAL A 411 -9.62 15.66 -26.49
CA VAL A 411 -8.71 14.80 -25.72
C VAL A 411 -7.30 15.36 -25.78
N LEU A 412 -6.69 15.62 -24.62
CA LEU A 412 -5.29 16.03 -24.49
C LEU A 412 -4.54 15.04 -23.58
N ILE A 413 -3.49 14.44 -24.11
CA ILE A 413 -2.57 13.54 -23.41
C ILE A 413 -1.19 14.22 -23.44
N SER A 414 -0.71 14.67 -22.29
CA SER A 414 0.53 15.45 -22.17
C SER A 414 1.47 14.83 -21.14
N ASN A 415 2.72 14.57 -21.54
CA ASN A 415 3.74 13.98 -20.67
C ASN A 415 3.29 12.66 -19.97
N CYS A 416 2.66 11.76 -20.70
CA CYS A 416 2.13 10.50 -20.18
C CYS A 416 2.87 9.26 -20.71
N PHE A 417 2.88 8.19 -19.92
CA PHE A 417 3.24 6.83 -20.37
C PHE A 417 2.01 5.93 -20.33
N ILE A 418 1.61 5.39 -21.49
CA ILE A 418 0.46 4.48 -21.60
C ILE A 418 0.92 3.15 -22.20
N SER A 419 0.67 2.04 -21.50
CA SER A 419 1.00 0.68 -21.92
C SER A 419 -0.25 -0.20 -21.90
N CYS A 420 -0.87 -0.35 -23.07
CA CYS A 420 -2.17 -1.01 -23.28
C CYS A 420 -1.99 -2.27 -24.13
N LYS A 421 -1.96 -3.44 -23.51
CA LYS A 421 -1.88 -4.71 -24.25
C LYS A 421 -3.24 -5.25 -24.68
N GLY A 422 -3.29 -5.83 -25.88
CA GLY A 422 -4.47 -6.49 -26.44
C GLY A 422 -5.65 -5.55 -26.73
N ALA A 423 -5.41 -4.24 -26.78
CA ALA A 423 -6.42 -3.19 -26.83
C ALA A 423 -5.84 -1.87 -27.37
N PRO A 424 -6.67 -0.94 -27.90
CA PRO A 424 -6.26 0.43 -28.25
C PRO A 424 -5.79 1.26 -27.05
N CYS A 425 -4.94 2.25 -27.30
CA CYS A 425 -4.67 3.32 -26.33
C CYS A 425 -5.80 4.36 -26.33
N LEU A 426 -6.27 4.76 -27.52
CA LEU A 426 -7.39 5.67 -27.73
C LEU A 426 -8.35 5.08 -28.77
N GLU A 427 -9.63 5.00 -28.39
CA GLU A 427 -10.76 4.67 -29.27
C GLU A 427 -11.70 5.87 -29.41
N LEU A 428 -12.03 6.25 -30.64
CA LEU A 428 -13.11 7.18 -30.96
C LEU A 428 -14.13 6.42 -31.82
N ASP A 429 -15.30 6.13 -31.26
CA ASP A 429 -16.27 5.22 -31.90
C ASP A 429 -17.13 5.92 -32.98
N SER A 430 -18.20 5.31 -33.48
CA SER A 430 -18.94 5.86 -34.63
C SER A 430 -19.61 7.21 -34.31
N LEU A 431 -19.63 8.10 -35.31
CA LEU A 431 -20.36 9.38 -35.21
C LEU A 431 -21.79 9.18 -35.70
N ASP A 432 -22.76 9.24 -34.79
CA ASP A 432 -24.14 9.47 -35.16
C ASP A 432 -24.36 10.97 -35.44
N LEU A 433 -24.30 11.35 -36.72
CA LEU A 433 -24.42 12.75 -37.17
C LEU A 433 -25.84 13.33 -37.01
N ALA A 434 -26.82 12.55 -36.53
CA ALA A 434 -28.20 12.98 -36.35
C ALA A 434 -28.41 13.82 -35.06
N LEU A 435 -27.83 15.02 -35.02
CA LEU A 435 -28.12 16.02 -33.98
C LEU A 435 -29.58 16.48 -34.05
N ALA A 436 -30.30 16.40 -32.94
CA ALA A 436 -31.61 17.05 -32.82
C ALA A 436 -31.43 18.58 -32.74
N PRO A 437 -32.17 19.39 -33.54
CA PRO A 437 -32.06 20.84 -33.51
C PRO A 437 -32.30 21.42 -32.10
N GLY A 438 -31.35 22.25 -31.64
CA GLY A 438 -31.39 22.89 -30.32
C GLY A 438 -30.56 22.23 -29.21
N LEU A 439 -29.82 21.16 -29.48
CA LEU A 439 -28.93 20.53 -28.48
C LEU A 439 -27.62 21.32 -28.20
N ILE A 440 -27.12 22.09 -29.17
CA ILE A 440 -25.89 22.90 -29.08
C ILE A 440 -26.18 24.41 -29.23
N LEU A 441 -25.40 25.26 -28.54
CA LEU A 441 -25.56 26.73 -28.57
C LEU A 441 -24.62 27.39 -29.59
N GLN A 442 -23.51 26.74 -29.90
CA GLN A 442 -22.55 27.10 -30.95
C GLN A 442 -22.06 25.81 -31.58
N GLU A 443 -21.94 25.77 -32.90
CA GLU A 443 -21.37 24.62 -33.58
C GLU A 443 -19.84 24.67 -33.63
N ARG A 444 -19.21 23.53 -33.32
CA ARG A 444 -17.76 23.37 -33.28
C ARG A 444 -17.22 22.92 -34.63
N LYS A 445 -16.32 23.72 -35.21
CA LYS A 445 -15.73 23.50 -36.56
C LYS A 445 -15.01 22.16 -36.78
N VAL A 446 -14.56 21.52 -35.70
CA VAL A 446 -13.92 20.20 -35.71
C VAL A 446 -14.48 19.43 -34.51
N PRO A 447 -15.46 18.52 -34.71
CA PRO A 447 -16.15 17.91 -33.58
C PRO A 447 -15.23 17.15 -32.65
N ARG A 448 -14.26 16.39 -33.19
CA ARG A 448 -13.35 15.56 -32.42
C ARG A 448 -11.90 15.97 -32.63
N THR A 449 -11.17 16.16 -31.53
CA THR A 449 -9.73 16.43 -31.57
C THR A 449 -9.00 15.61 -30.52
N ALA A 450 -7.91 14.95 -30.91
CA ALA A 450 -7.00 14.27 -29.99
C ALA A 450 -5.57 14.81 -30.13
N ARG A 451 -4.97 15.22 -29.02
CA ARG A 451 -3.65 15.86 -28.93
C ARG A 451 -2.74 15.03 -28.03
N ILE A 452 -1.63 14.52 -28.58
CA ILE A 452 -0.66 13.66 -27.88
C ILE A 452 0.68 14.40 -27.87
N PHE A 453 1.05 14.97 -26.73
CA PHE A 453 2.22 15.85 -26.58
C PHE A 453 3.24 15.26 -25.59
N SER A 454 4.53 15.33 -25.92
CA SER A 454 5.63 14.88 -25.03
C SER A 454 5.37 13.49 -24.40
N SER A 455 4.77 12.53 -25.11
CA SER A 455 4.22 11.30 -24.50
C SER A 455 4.76 10.01 -25.13
N THR A 456 4.64 8.90 -24.40
CA THR A 456 5.01 7.56 -24.90
C THR A 456 3.82 6.61 -24.78
N LEU A 457 3.28 6.17 -25.93
CA LEU A 457 2.14 5.27 -26.01
C LEU A 457 2.59 3.92 -26.58
N LEU A 458 2.16 2.81 -25.97
CA LEU A 458 2.55 1.46 -26.36
C LEU A 458 1.34 0.53 -26.42
N SER A 459 1.18 -0.18 -27.53
CA SER A 459 0.23 -1.28 -27.66
C SER A 459 0.76 -2.38 -28.57
N ASP A 460 0.50 -3.64 -28.22
CA ASP A 460 0.74 -4.78 -29.11
C ASP A 460 -0.42 -5.07 -30.08
N HIS A 461 -1.41 -4.18 -30.15
CA HIS A 461 -2.51 -4.21 -31.13
C HIS A 461 -2.62 -2.91 -31.94
N THR A 462 -2.95 -1.78 -31.30
CA THR A 462 -3.07 -0.47 -31.97
C THR A 462 -2.96 0.70 -30.98
N ILE A 463 -2.52 1.88 -31.44
CA ILE A 463 -2.60 3.10 -30.62
C ILE A 463 -3.97 3.75 -30.79
N PHE A 464 -4.41 3.91 -32.03
CA PHE A 464 -5.64 4.62 -32.40
C PHE A 464 -6.65 3.70 -33.08
N SER A 465 -7.85 3.59 -32.52
CA SER A 465 -9.01 2.92 -33.12
C SER A 465 -10.06 3.98 -33.45
N LEU A 466 -10.34 4.23 -34.72
CA LEU A 466 -11.28 5.27 -35.16
C LEU A 466 -12.39 4.64 -36.00
N THR A 467 -13.64 4.75 -35.57
CA THR A 467 -14.81 4.31 -36.35
C THR A 467 -15.43 5.51 -37.09
N GLY A 468 -15.75 5.31 -38.37
CA GLY A 468 -16.35 6.34 -39.24
C GLY A 468 -17.77 6.74 -38.85
N PRO A 469 -18.29 7.83 -39.42
CA PRO A 469 -19.68 8.25 -39.24
C PRO A 469 -20.68 7.24 -39.82
N GLU A 470 -21.84 7.10 -39.18
CA GLU A 470 -22.95 6.27 -39.68
C GLU A 470 -24.05 7.15 -40.32
N GLU A 471 -24.18 7.09 -41.65
CA GLU A 471 -25.30 7.73 -42.35
C GLU A 471 -26.62 6.98 -42.12
N LYS A 472 -27.56 7.59 -41.38
CA LYS A 472 -28.94 7.08 -41.33
C LYS A 472 -29.60 7.17 -42.71
N LYS A 473 -30.07 6.03 -43.23
CA LYS A 473 -30.65 5.90 -44.57
C LYS A 473 -31.84 6.82 -44.82
N LYS A 474 -31.62 7.87 -45.62
CA LYS A 474 -32.65 8.67 -46.33
C LYS A 474 -33.86 9.10 -45.47
N GLN A 475 -33.66 10.07 -44.59
CA GLN A 475 -34.66 11.14 -44.52
C GLN A 475 -34.48 12.08 -45.72
N VAL A 476 -35.57 12.73 -46.13
CA VAL A 476 -35.55 13.68 -47.26
C VAL A 476 -34.81 14.92 -46.77
N LYS A 477 -33.66 15.25 -47.38
CA LYS A 477 -32.94 16.50 -47.07
C LYS A 477 -33.89 17.67 -47.23
N SER A 478 -34.08 18.44 -46.16
CA SER A 478 -34.60 19.79 -46.28
C SER A 478 -33.45 20.72 -46.64
N ASP A 479 -33.69 21.75 -47.45
CA ASP A 479 -32.63 22.66 -47.94
C ASP A 479 -32.09 23.63 -46.87
N GLN A 480 -32.21 23.29 -45.58
CA GLN A 480 -31.73 24.07 -44.43
C GLN A 480 -30.99 23.24 -43.36
N GLU A 481 -30.83 21.93 -43.55
CA GLU A 481 -30.04 21.08 -42.65
C GLU A 481 -28.58 21.04 -43.10
N GLU A 482 -27.82 22.06 -42.69
CA GLU A 482 -26.36 22.05 -42.74
C GLU A 482 -25.87 21.01 -41.72
N LEU A 483 -25.47 19.83 -42.20
CA LEU A 483 -25.00 18.72 -41.37
C LEU A 483 -23.63 19.04 -40.78
N ALA A 484 -23.48 18.82 -39.47
CA ALA A 484 -22.20 18.87 -38.79
C ALA A 484 -21.16 17.99 -39.51
N SER A 485 -20.04 18.59 -39.93
CA SER A 485 -18.94 17.83 -40.55
C SER A 485 -18.41 16.78 -39.58
N GLY A 486 -18.10 15.57 -40.04
CA GLY A 486 -17.54 14.48 -39.23
C GLY A 486 -16.07 14.64 -38.84
N GLN A 487 -15.49 15.84 -39.02
CA GLN A 487 -14.04 16.04 -38.95
C GLN A 487 -13.41 15.59 -37.61
N THR A 488 -12.45 14.67 -37.70
CA THR A 488 -11.70 14.10 -36.59
C THR A 488 -10.20 14.38 -36.78
N ASP A 489 -9.64 15.23 -35.93
CA ASP A 489 -8.23 15.67 -36.01
C ASP A 489 -7.36 14.98 -34.95
N ILE A 490 -6.28 14.33 -35.39
CA ILE A 490 -5.29 13.66 -34.53
C ILE A 490 -3.93 14.37 -34.68
N VAL A 491 -3.40 14.90 -33.57
CA VAL A 491 -2.17 15.71 -33.53
C VAL A 491 -1.18 15.07 -32.56
N VAL A 492 -0.01 14.64 -33.05
CA VAL A 492 1.03 13.98 -32.25
C VAL A 492 2.33 14.78 -32.34
N ILE A 493 2.82 15.29 -31.21
CA ILE A 493 3.99 16.18 -31.11
C ILE A 493 4.98 15.67 -30.05
N ASN A 494 6.28 15.68 -30.34
CA ASN A 494 7.36 15.25 -29.44
C ASN A 494 7.10 13.88 -28.77
N SER A 495 6.54 12.89 -29.49
CA SER A 495 5.98 11.68 -28.87
C SER A 495 6.41 10.37 -29.53
N VAL A 496 6.47 9.29 -28.76
CA VAL A 496 6.91 7.96 -29.22
C VAL A 496 5.75 6.96 -29.17
N LEU A 497 5.46 6.33 -30.30
CA LEU A 497 4.36 5.37 -30.48
C LEU A 497 4.93 3.98 -30.78
N ILE A 498 4.85 3.08 -29.80
CA ILE A 498 5.54 1.77 -29.80
C ILE A 498 4.54 0.64 -30.07
N GLY A 499 4.84 -0.15 -31.11
CA GLY A 499 4.14 -1.36 -31.51
C GLY A 499 4.87 -2.64 -31.07
N ASN A 500 4.28 -3.79 -31.43
CA ASN A 500 4.92 -5.09 -31.29
C ASN A 500 5.25 -5.68 -32.68
N PRO A 501 6.53 -5.68 -33.12
CA PRO A 501 6.89 -6.12 -34.47
C PRO A 501 6.67 -7.64 -34.68
N ARG A 502 6.52 -8.40 -33.58
CA ARG A 502 6.25 -9.84 -33.61
C ARG A 502 4.78 -10.14 -33.91
N ASN A 503 3.87 -9.20 -33.64
CA ASN A 503 2.45 -9.36 -33.95
C ASN A 503 2.15 -8.81 -35.36
N LYS A 504 2.11 -9.69 -36.37
CA LYS A 504 1.79 -9.34 -37.77
C LYS A 504 0.43 -8.66 -37.99
N GLN A 505 -0.49 -8.74 -37.02
CA GLN A 505 -1.77 -8.02 -37.08
C GLN A 505 -1.73 -6.63 -36.44
N ALA A 506 -0.70 -6.31 -35.64
CA ALA A 506 -0.57 -5.00 -35.01
C ALA A 506 -0.50 -3.88 -36.05
N THR A 507 -1.09 -2.73 -35.74
CA THR A 507 -1.15 -1.57 -36.63
C THR A 507 -1.29 -0.29 -35.84
N MET A 508 -0.47 0.73 -36.10
CA MET A 508 -0.48 1.96 -35.28
C MET A 508 -1.85 2.66 -35.24
N MET A 509 -2.56 2.73 -36.37
CA MET A 509 -3.92 3.29 -36.47
C MET A 509 -4.87 2.42 -37.29
N THR A 510 -6.05 2.14 -36.74
CA THR A 510 -7.16 1.44 -37.41
C THR A 510 -8.27 2.43 -37.75
N LEU A 511 -8.72 2.45 -39.01
CA LEU A 511 -9.84 3.27 -39.50
C LEU A 511 -11.00 2.37 -39.97
N THR A 512 -11.96 2.11 -39.09
CA THR A 512 -13.07 1.19 -39.32
C THR A 512 -14.22 1.88 -40.05
N ASN A 513 -14.68 1.30 -41.17
CA ASN A 513 -15.80 1.77 -41.98
C ASN A 513 -15.67 3.24 -42.44
N TRP A 514 -14.45 3.70 -42.69
CA TRP A 514 -14.19 5.12 -42.97
C TRP A 514 -14.39 5.45 -44.46
N PRO A 515 -14.94 6.64 -44.81
CA PRO A 515 -14.92 7.16 -46.18
C PRO A 515 -13.52 7.24 -46.79
N GLN A 516 -13.39 7.00 -48.10
CA GLN A 516 -12.10 7.04 -48.80
C GLN A 516 -12.24 7.52 -50.25
N ASP A 517 -11.60 8.64 -50.60
CA ASP A 517 -11.40 9.01 -52.00
C ASP A 517 -10.27 8.17 -52.65
N LYS A 518 -10.69 7.35 -53.63
CA LYS A 518 -9.83 6.49 -54.45
C LYS A 518 -9.33 7.19 -55.73
N LEU A 519 -9.87 8.36 -56.08
CA LEU A 519 -9.63 9.11 -57.31
C LEU A 519 -8.88 10.44 -57.12
N ARG A 520 -8.67 10.86 -55.86
CA ARG A 520 -7.90 12.05 -55.44
C ARG A 520 -6.58 12.30 -56.17
N SER A 521 -6.12 13.56 -56.10
CA SER A 521 -4.75 13.92 -56.43
C SER A 521 -3.73 13.32 -55.44
N GLN A 522 -2.49 13.14 -55.87
CA GLN A 522 -1.40 12.62 -55.03
C GLN A 522 -1.01 13.57 -53.87
N SER A 523 -1.48 14.82 -53.89
CA SER A 523 -1.24 15.85 -52.88
C SER A 523 -2.37 15.99 -51.85
N ALA A 524 -3.44 15.20 -51.94
CA ALA A 524 -4.58 15.22 -51.01
C ALA A 524 -4.63 13.95 -50.13
N SER A 525 -5.35 14.03 -49.00
CA SER A 525 -5.63 12.86 -48.13
C SER A 525 -6.47 11.81 -48.87
N ARG A 526 -6.24 10.52 -48.57
CA ARG A 526 -7.15 9.40 -48.92
C ARG A 526 -8.39 9.35 -48.06
N PHE A 527 -8.26 9.80 -46.82
CA PHE A 527 -9.29 9.64 -45.79
C PHE A 527 -9.99 10.98 -45.63
N ASP A 528 -11.26 11.01 -46.03
CA ASP A 528 -12.11 12.19 -45.88
C ASP A 528 -12.41 12.41 -44.41
N GLU A 529 -12.54 13.67 -44.00
CA GLU A 529 -12.86 14.07 -42.63
C GLU A 529 -11.89 13.56 -41.53
N VAL A 530 -10.67 13.10 -41.88
CA VAL A 530 -9.58 12.85 -40.93
C VAL A 530 -8.35 13.67 -41.29
N LYS A 531 -7.73 14.28 -40.27
CA LYS A 531 -6.41 14.91 -40.41
C LYS A 531 -5.45 14.30 -39.39
N MET A 532 -4.29 13.86 -39.88
CA MET A 532 -3.19 13.35 -39.06
C MET A 532 -2.00 14.32 -39.16
N GLN A 533 -1.64 14.95 -38.04
CA GLN A 533 -0.45 15.80 -37.91
C GLN A 533 0.59 15.10 -37.03
N LEU A 534 1.83 15.01 -37.51
CA LEU A 534 2.96 14.39 -36.83
C LEU A 534 4.16 15.34 -36.82
N GLU A 535 4.65 15.76 -35.65
CA GLU A 535 5.82 16.63 -35.49
C GLU A 535 6.77 16.08 -34.42
N ASN A 536 8.02 15.81 -34.75
CA ASN A 536 8.96 15.10 -33.84
C ASN A 536 8.32 13.84 -33.21
N ALA A 537 7.67 13.02 -34.03
CA ALA A 537 6.96 11.82 -33.61
C ALA A 537 7.67 10.57 -34.15
N LEU A 538 7.82 9.54 -33.32
CA LEU A 538 8.55 8.32 -33.67
C LEU A 538 7.66 7.09 -33.57
N LEU A 539 7.63 6.31 -34.64
CA LEU A 539 6.74 5.18 -34.86
C LEU A 539 7.59 3.92 -34.91
N TRP A 540 7.65 3.17 -33.80
CA TRP A 540 8.60 2.08 -33.59
C TRP A 540 7.91 0.72 -33.50
N GLY A 541 8.49 -0.34 -34.08
CA GLY A 541 8.01 -1.71 -33.89
C GLY A 541 6.68 -2.03 -34.58
N TRP A 542 6.33 -1.34 -35.67
CA TRP A 542 5.05 -1.49 -36.37
C TRP A 542 5.18 -2.27 -37.69
N PRO A 543 4.54 -3.45 -37.83
CA PRO A 543 4.38 -4.13 -39.13
C PRO A 543 3.43 -3.42 -40.10
N SER A 544 2.72 -2.39 -39.62
CA SER A 544 1.73 -1.60 -40.35
C SER A 544 1.48 -0.29 -39.59
N TYR A 545 1.45 0.83 -40.29
CA TYR A 545 1.19 2.15 -39.70
C TYR A 545 -0.29 2.55 -39.80
N LEU A 546 -1.02 2.02 -40.79
CA LEU A 546 -2.46 2.24 -40.92
C LEU A 546 -3.15 1.03 -41.55
N ARG A 547 -4.33 0.67 -41.04
CA ARG A 547 -5.25 -0.30 -41.67
C ARG A 547 -6.64 0.32 -41.70
N SER A 548 -7.31 0.27 -42.85
CA SER A 548 -8.64 0.85 -43.00
C SER A 548 -9.59 -0.10 -43.73
N THR A 549 -10.85 -0.16 -43.27
CA THR A 549 -11.96 -0.76 -44.02
C THR A 549 -12.84 0.32 -44.65
N GLU A 550 -13.51 -0.03 -45.75
CA GLU A 550 -14.38 0.88 -46.48
C GLU A 550 -15.79 0.91 -45.84
N HIS A 551 -16.43 2.09 -45.80
CA HIS A 551 -17.79 2.22 -45.27
C HIS A 551 -18.76 1.25 -45.98
N GLY A 552 -19.45 0.41 -45.19
CA GLY A 552 -20.35 -0.62 -45.69
C GLY A 552 -19.68 -1.88 -46.28
N ASN A 553 -18.34 -1.96 -46.32
CA ASN A 553 -17.61 -3.15 -46.77
C ASN A 553 -16.36 -3.45 -45.93
N SER A 554 -16.55 -4.24 -44.88
CA SER A 554 -15.49 -4.68 -43.97
C SER A 554 -14.48 -5.68 -44.57
N GLN A 555 -14.71 -6.20 -45.79
CA GLN A 555 -13.78 -7.11 -46.47
C GLN A 555 -12.71 -6.38 -47.28
N ASN A 556 -12.99 -5.14 -47.73
CA ASN A 556 -12.02 -4.32 -48.43
C ASN A 556 -11.07 -3.66 -47.43
N VAL A 557 -9.89 -4.24 -47.23
CA VAL A 557 -8.85 -3.73 -46.33
C VAL A 557 -7.76 -3.00 -47.13
N PHE A 558 -7.56 -1.71 -46.85
CA PHE A 558 -6.38 -0.95 -47.26
C PHE A 558 -5.35 -0.93 -46.13
N GLN A 559 -4.05 -0.96 -46.47
CA GLN A 559 -2.96 -0.94 -45.48
C GLN A 559 -1.83 0.00 -45.91
N ILE A 560 -1.23 0.68 -44.94
CA ILE A 560 0.00 1.47 -45.08
C ILE A 560 1.09 0.78 -44.26
N ASP A 561 2.13 0.35 -44.95
CA ASP A 561 3.24 -0.47 -44.45
C ASP A 561 4.57 0.30 -44.33
N SER A 562 4.66 1.50 -44.91
CA SER A 562 5.92 2.20 -45.11
C SER A 562 5.74 3.71 -45.20
N HIS A 563 6.82 4.45 -44.95
CA HIS A 563 6.91 5.91 -45.12
C HIS A 563 6.42 6.37 -46.51
N ARG A 564 6.74 5.62 -47.57
CA ARG A 564 6.34 5.94 -48.95
C ARG A 564 4.83 5.82 -49.14
N THR A 565 4.22 4.71 -48.68
CA THR A 565 2.76 4.52 -48.78
C THR A 565 2.02 5.47 -47.85
N TRP A 566 2.65 5.92 -46.75
CA TRP A 566 2.13 6.98 -45.87
C TRP A 566 2.06 8.33 -46.57
N GLN A 567 3.18 8.85 -47.11
CA GLN A 567 3.20 10.11 -47.85
C GLN A 567 2.19 10.09 -49.01
N GLN A 568 2.14 9.00 -49.77
CA GLN A 568 1.16 8.82 -50.86
C GLN A 568 -0.30 8.75 -50.40
N SER A 569 -0.59 8.44 -49.13
CA SER A 569 -1.95 8.33 -48.59
C SER A 569 -2.45 9.59 -47.89
N TRP A 570 -1.56 10.48 -47.45
CA TRP A 570 -1.91 11.70 -46.73
C TRP A 570 -1.58 12.99 -47.48
N GLY A 571 -0.74 12.96 -48.51
CA GLY A 571 -0.23 14.16 -49.21
C GLY A 571 0.83 14.95 -48.42
N ASN A 572 0.85 14.82 -47.10
CA ASN A 572 1.76 15.51 -46.20
C ASN A 572 3.19 14.91 -46.20
N HIS A 573 4.20 15.78 -46.26
CA HIS A 573 5.61 15.39 -46.16
C HIS A 573 6.06 15.19 -44.70
N VAL A 574 6.25 13.94 -44.31
CA VAL A 574 6.92 13.51 -43.06
C VAL A 574 8.32 12.96 -43.35
N THR A 575 9.25 13.00 -42.40
CA THR A 575 10.61 12.44 -42.55
C THR A 575 10.63 10.92 -42.44
N ALA A 576 11.59 10.27 -43.11
CA ALA A 576 11.66 8.80 -43.16
C ALA A 576 12.08 8.19 -41.82
N ASP A 577 12.98 8.86 -41.08
CA ASP A 577 13.54 8.36 -39.81
C ASP A 577 12.50 8.20 -38.69
N MET A 578 11.30 8.80 -38.86
CA MET A 578 10.15 8.59 -37.98
C MET A 578 9.62 7.15 -38.02
N PHE A 579 9.86 6.39 -39.09
CA PHE A 579 9.27 5.08 -39.36
C PHE A 579 10.31 3.98 -39.13
N GLN A 580 10.36 3.42 -37.92
CA GLN A 580 11.28 2.33 -37.56
C GLN A 580 10.49 1.02 -37.41
N PRO A 581 10.64 0.04 -38.33
CA PRO A 581 9.85 -1.20 -38.28
C PRO A 581 10.26 -2.12 -37.12
N ASP A 582 11.52 -2.04 -36.68
CA ASP A 582 12.09 -2.84 -35.60
C ASP A 582 12.11 -2.09 -34.25
N LEU A 583 12.33 -2.84 -33.17
CA LEU A 583 12.47 -2.31 -31.81
C LEU A 583 13.88 -2.64 -31.27
N PRO A 584 14.58 -1.71 -30.57
CA PRO A 584 15.83 -2.03 -29.89
C PRO A 584 15.66 -3.15 -28.85
N ALA A 585 16.62 -4.07 -28.78
CA ALA A 585 16.54 -5.27 -27.94
C ALA A 585 16.49 -4.96 -26.43
N GLU A 586 16.96 -3.79 -26.01
CA GLU A 586 16.87 -3.28 -24.64
C GLU A 586 15.42 -2.87 -24.28
N ILE A 587 14.61 -2.53 -25.27
CA ILE A 587 13.26 -1.93 -25.12
C ILE A 587 12.17 -3.00 -25.25
N ASP A 588 12.54 -4.21 -25.66
CA ASP A 588 11.70 -5.41 -25.71
C ASP A 588 11.06 -5.76 -24.34
N GLU A 589 11.63 -5.31 -23.22
CA GLU A 589 11.02 -5.43 -21.87
C GLU A 589 9.76 -4.57 -21.71
N LEU A 590 9.66 -3.42 -22.40
CA LEU A 590 8.45 -2.59 -22.44
C LEU A 590 7.31 -3.25 -23.23
N LEU A 591 7.57 -4.35 -23.96
CA LEU A 591 6.52 -5.26 -24.44
C LEU A 591 5.94 -6.15 -23.32
N THR A 592 6.06 -5.71 -22.06
CA THR A 592 5.24 -6.11 -20.91
C THR A 592 4.69 -4.84 -20.22
N PRO A 593 3.49 -4.84 -19.59
CA PRO A 593 2.93 -3.63 -18.97
C PRO A 593 3.68 -3.25 -17.69
N ALA A 594 4.80 -2.55 -17.86
CA ALA A 594 5.75 -2.21 -16.82
C ALA A 594 6.33 -0.81 -17.06
N PHE A 595 6.48 -0.03 -15.98
CA PHE A 595 7.04 1.31 -16.01
C PHE A 595 8.52 1.27 -15.63
N VAL A 596 9.38 1.02 -16.61
CA VAL A 596 10.83 0.85 -16.42
C VAL A 596 11.54 2.15 -16.81
N LYS A 597 11.66 3.11 -15.85
CA LYS A 597 12.19 4.47 -16.10
C LYS A 597 13.43 4.55 -17.01
N PRO A 598 14.48 3.71 -16.85
CA PRO A 598 15.68 3.77 -17.72
C PRO A 598 15.44 3.47 -19.19
N LEU A 599 14.39 2.70 -19.53
CA LEU A 599 14.05 2.34 -20.93
C LEU A 599 13.17 3.40 -21.62
N LEU A 600 12.70 4.39 -20.85
CA LEU A 600 11.93 5.54 -21.33
C LEU A 600 12.80 6.81 -21.48
N ASP A 601 14.10 6.73 -21.19
CA ASP A 601 15.05 7.80 -21.41
C ASP A 601 15.56 7.78 -22.86
N PHE A 602 14.76 8.35 -23.76
CA PHE A 602 15.06 8.39 -25.19
C PHE A 602 16.21 9.36 -25.56
N SER A 603 16.74 10.16 -24.62
CA SER A 603 17.79 11.17 -24.86
C SER A 603 19.14 10.63 -25.35
N LYS A 604 19.31 9.31 -25.33
CA LYS A 604 20.53 8.58 -25.76
C LYS A 604 20.36 7.80 -27.05
N GLN A 605 19.14 7.69 -27.58
CA GLN A 605 18.81 6.84 -28.71
C GLN A 605 19.04 7.57 -30.04
N LYS A 606 19.94 7.07 -30.90
CA LYS A 606 20.38 7.78 -32.12
C LYS A 606 19.26 8.07 -33.12
N SER A 607 18.25 7.21 -33.21
CA SER A 607 17.04 7.42 -34.01
C SER A 607 16.05 8.41 -33.40
N VAL A 608 16.27 8.84 -32.15
CA VAL A 608 15.51 9.87 -31.43
C VAL A 608 16.25 11.22 -31.38
N TYR A 609 17.49 11.29 -31.91
CA TYR A 609 18.31 12.51 -31.95
C TYR A 609 17.83 13.57 -32.95
N ALA A 610 16.67 13.38 -33.58
CA ALA A 610 15.91 14.45 -34.23
C ALA A 610 15.28 15.37 -33.17
N ILE A 611 16.13 16.02 -32.36
CA ILE A 611 15.72 17.03 -31.39
C ILE A 611 14.82 18.06 -32.11
N SER A 612 13.65 18.38 -31.53
CA SER A 612 12.78 19.40 -32.13
C SER A 612 13.51 20.74 -32.25
N ALA A 613 13.01 21.63 -33.11
CA ALA A 613 13.63 22.95 -33.33
C ALA A 613 13.79 23.79 -32.03
N ASP A 614 13.05 23.43 -30.97
CA ASP A 614 13.05 24.09 -29.66
C ASP A 614 13.83 23.30 -28.58
N GLY A 615 14.57 22.25 -28.94
CA GLY A 615 15.42 21.48 -28.00
C GLY A 615 14.76 20.27 -27.33
N VAL A 616 13.58 19.82 -27.76
CA VAL A 616 12.79 18.79 -27.06
C VAL A 616 13.07 17.38 -27.61
N THR A 617 13.42 16.44 -26.72
CA THR A 617 13.49 15.00 -27.00
C THR A 617 12.09 14.41 -27.12
N ALA A 618 11.85 13.52 -28.08
CA ALA A 618 10.56 12.83 -28.21
C ALA A 618 10.33 11.79 -27.09
N GLY A 619 9.10 11.73 -26.57
CA GLY A 619 8.67 10.80 -25.52
C GLY A 619 8.33 11.48 -24.20
N CYS A 620 7.85 10.68 -23.24
CA CYS A 620 7.59 11.15 -21.89
C CYS A 620 8.88 11.48 -21.11
N ASP A 621 8.74 12.29 -20.07
CA ASP A 621 9.78 12.51 -19.07
C ASP A 621 9.65 11.46 -17.95
N PRO A 622 10.48 10.39 -17.94
CA PRO A 622 10.39 9.37 -16.92
C PRO A 622 10.83 9.86 -15.54
N ALA A 623 11.44 11.04 -15.39
CA ALA A 623 11.79 11.58 -14.07
C ALA A 623 10.53 12.12 -13.37
N SER A 624 9.69 12.91 -14.06
CA SER A 624 8.44 13.45 -13.52
C SER A 624 7.40 12.36 -13.21
N LEU A 625 7.35 11.30 -14.03
CA LEU A 625 6.36 10.23 -13.92
C LEU A 625 6.54 9.33 -12.68
N VAL A 626 5.42 8.82 -12.15
CA VAL A 626 5.35 7.96 -10.96
C VAL A 626 4.37 6.81 -11.20
N SER A 627 4.63 5.63 -10.60
CA SER A 627 3.74 4.47 -10.64
C SER A 627 3.88 3.62 -9.37
N LEU A 628 3.07 2.59 -9.21
CA LEU A 628 3.09 1.67 -8.06
C LEU A 628 4.20 0.62 -8.19
N THR A 629 5.11 0.53 -7.22
CA THR A 629 6.17 -0.50 -7.24
C THR A 629 5.58 -1.91 -7.08
N GLN A 630 6.30 -2.93 -7.55
CA GLN A 630 5.88 -4.32 -7.30
C GLN A 630 5.79 -4.65 -5.80
N ASN A 631 6.56 -3.97 -4.94
CA ASN A 631 6.48 -4.18 -3.49
C ASN A 631 5.26 -3.49 -2.89
N GLU A 632 4.88 -2.30 -3.36
CA GLU A 632 3.63 -1.66 -2.98
C GLU A 632 2.42 -2.50 -3.41
N GLN A 633 2.43 -3.06 -4.63
CA GLN A 633 1.39 -3.97 -5.08
C GLN A 633 1.31 -5.24 -4.21
N LYS A 634 2.45 -5.83 -3.80
CA LYS A 634 2.49 -6.93 -2.81
C LYS A 634 1.92 -6.51 -1.45
N ARG A 635 2.36 -5.35 -0.91
CA ARG A 635 1.85 -4.78 0.35
C ARG A 635 0.32 -4.64 0.29
N ILE A 636 -0.22 -4.07 -0.78
CA ILE A 636 -1.66 -3.88 -0.95
C ILE A 636 -2.38 -5.22 -0.98
N LYS A 637 -1.90 -6.22 -1.73
CA LYS A 637 -2.52 -7.56 -1.74
C LYS A 637 -2.41 -8.27 -0.38
N ALA A 638 -1.35 -8.04 0.40
CA ALA A 638 -1.24 -8.54 1.77
C ALA A 638 -2.16 -7.80 2.76
N VAL A 639 -2.33 -6.48 2.63
CA VAL A 639 -3.31 -5.67 3.39
C VAL A 639 -4.74 -6.15 3.15
N LEU A 640 -5.08 -6.48 1.90
CA LEU A 640 -6.40 -6.99 1.51
C LEU A 640 -6.62 -8.46 1.88
N GLY A 641 -5.53 -9.24 1.97
CA GLY A 641 -5.52 -10.63 2.39
C GLY A 641 -5.50 -10.84 3.91
N ARG A 642 -5.69 -9.79 4.74
CA ARG A 642 -5.89 -9.94 6.19
C ARG A 642 -7.29 -10.50 6.47
N PRO A 643 -7.44 -11.53 7.33
CA PRO A 643 -8.75 -11.91 7.84
C PRO A 643 -9.27 -10.84 8.82
N ASP A 644 -10.57 -10.53 8.78
CA ASP A 644 -11.23 -9.65 9.75
C ASP A 644 -11.62 -10.45 11.00
N ILE A 645 -10.61 -10.79 11.80
CA ILE A 645 -10.75 -11.61 13.02
C ILE A 645 -11.76 -10.97 13.99
N GLU A 646 -11.79 -9.64 14.06
CA GLU A 646 -12.69 -8.86 14.90
C GLU A 646 -14.15 -9.06 14.49
N GLN A 647 -14.47 -8.89 13.20
CA GLN A 647 -15.83 -9.06 12.71
C GLN A 647 -16.25 -10.54 12.68
N GLU A 648 -15.33 -11.48 12.47
CA GLU A 648 -15.58 -12.92 12.64
C GLU A 648 -16.00 -13.24 14.10
N ILE A 649 -15.30 -12.70 15.10
CA ILE A 649 -15.65 -12.89 16.53
C ILE A 649 -16.96 -12.17 16.88
N LYS A 650 -17.11 -10.89 16.49
CA LYS A 650 -18.32 -10.09 16.80
C LYS A 650 -19.58 -10.69 16.17
N SER A 651 -19.53 -11.11 14.90
CA SER A 651 -20.66 -11.74 14.23
C SER A 651 -21.04 -13.10 14.86
N GLN A 652 -20.05 -13.87 15.31
CA GLN A 652 -20.27 -15.14 16.02
C GLN A 652 -21.00 -14.96 17.37
N PHE A 653 -20.77 -13.85 18.09
CA PHE A 653 -21.45 -13.56 19.36
C PHE A 653 -22.66 -12.60 19.25
N ALA A 654 -22.97 -12.06 18.07
CA ALA A 654 -24.05 -11.09 17.86
C ALA A 654 -25.46 -11.57 18.29
N LYS A 655 -25.68 -12.89 18.34
CA LYS A 655 -26.93 -13.53 18.81
C LYS A 655 -26.70 -14.51 19.98
N ALA A 656 -25.61 -14.33 20.72
CA ALA A 656 -25.23 -15.22 21.82
C ALA A 656 -26.20 -15.16 23.00
N LYS A 657 -26.45 -16.32 23.62
CA LYS A 657 -27.20 -16.42 24.89
C LYS A 657 -26.41 -15.77 26.02
N ALA A 658 -27.03 -14.88 26.79
CA ALA A 658 -26.41 -14.30 27.98
C ALA A 658 -26.65 -15.18 29.24
N VAL A 659 -25.61 -15.35 30.04
CA VAL A 659 -25.65 -15.92 31.41
C VAL A 659 -24.76 -15.08 32.34
N THR A 660 -24.90 -15.24 33.66
CA THR A 660 -24.08 -14.55 34.67
C THR A 660 -23.22 -15.53 35.46
N PHE A 661 -22.05 -15.08 35.91
CA PHE A 661 -21.18 -15.84 36.81
C PHE A 661 -20.54 -14.93 37.88
N ASP A 662 -20.32 -15.50 39.07
CA ASP A 662 -19.70 -14.82 40.21
C ASP A 662 -18.49 -15.62 40.69
N MET A 663 -17.29 -15.08 40.43
CA MET A 663 -16.00 -15.70 40.75
C MET A 663 -15.72 -15.78 42.26
N THR A 664 -16.53 -15.16 43.10
CA THR A 664 -16.46 -15.32 44.57
C THR A 664 -17.27 -16.51 45.07
N LYS A 665 -18.19 -17.05 44.25
CA LYS A 665 -19.17 -18.08 44.65
C LYS A 665 -18.92 -19.47 44.05
N GLY A 666 -17.99 -19.62 43.11
CA GLY A 666 -17.72 -20.91 42.48
C GLY A 666 -16.48 -20.92 41.58
N ASN A 667 -16.16 -22.10 41.04
CA ASN A 667 -15.05 -22.30 40.12
C ASN A 667 -15.48 -22.05 38.66
N LEU A 668 -14.77 -21.17 37.96
CA LEU A 668 -15.08 -20.80 36.57
C LEU A 668 -15.00 -22.00 35.61
N SER A 669 -14.02 -22.89 35.79
CA SER A 669 -13.81 -24.04 34.90
C SER A 669 -15.00 -25.01 34.88
N ASP A 670 -15.59 -25.26 36.06
CA ASP A 670 -16.74 -26.15 36.22
C ASP A 670 -18.02 -25.51 35.66
N PHE A 671 -18.17 -24.19 35.81
CA PHE A 671 -19.29 -23.44 35.21
C PHE A 671 -19.21 -23.40 33.68
N LEU A 672 -18.04 -23.11 33.09
CA LEU A 672 -17.88 -23.00 31.64
C LEU A 672 -18.06 -24.35 30.90
N ASN A 673 -17.83 -25.45 31.59
CA ASN A 673 -18.10 -26.81 31.10
C ASN A 673 -19.51 -27.32 31.45
N GLY A 674 -20.27 -26.60 32.29
CA GLY A 674 -21.62 -26.96 32.70
C GLY A 674 -22.70 -26.80 31.62
N PRO A 675 -23.92 -27.35 31.85
CA PRO A 675 -25.02 -27.35 30.88
C PRO A 675 -25.61 -25.95 30.61
N ALA A 676 -25.19 -24.92 31.35
CA ALA A 676 -25.56 -23.53 31.08
C ALA A 676 -24.96 -23.00 29.76
N ILE A 677 -23.84 -23.57 29.30
CA ILE A 677 -23.04 -23.13 28.15
C ILE A 677 -23.29 -24.02 26.93
N SER A 678 -24.12 -23.55 26.01
CA SER A 678 -24.50 -24.24 24.78
C SER A 678 -24.53 -23.26 23.58
N GLY A 679 -23.82 -23.62 22.50
CA GLY A 679 -23.59 -22.69 21.37
C GLY A 679 -22.81 -21.44 21.77
N PRO A 680 -22.85 -20.35 20.96
CA PRO A 680 -22.30 -19.06 21.33
C PRO A 680 -22.93 -18.53 22.62
N THR A 681 -22.14 -18.43 23.69
CA THR A 681 -22.62 -18.01 25.01
C THR A 681 -21.81 -16.82 25.53
N ARG A 682 -22.49 -15.73 25.90
CA ARG A 682 -21.93 -14.59 26.63
C ARG A 682 -22.07 -14.83 28.12
N VAL A 683 -20.95 -14.79 28.85
CA VAL A 683 -20.90 -14.90 30.31
C VAL A 683 -20.55 -13.54 30.88
N ASN A 684 -21.49 -12.88 31.55
CA ASN A 684 -21.23 -11.68 32.32
C ASN A 684 -20.56 -12.11 33.65
N VAL A 685 -19.27 -11.87 33.76
CA VAL A 685 -18.43 -12.25 34.91
C VAL A 685 -18.38 -11.11 35.92
N SER A 686 -18.44 -11.46 37.20
CA SER A 686 -18.32 -10.52 38.32
C SER A 686 -17.51 -11.12 39.47
N GLY A 687 -16.85 -10.28 40.26
CA GLY A 687 -15.96 -10.65 41.35
C GLY A 687 -14.76 -9.71 41.41
N GLN A 688 -14.10 -9.60 42.57
CA GLN A 688 -12.95 -8.68 42.75
C GLN A 688 -11.96 -9.21 43.79
N GLY A 689 -10.69 -8.82 43.65
CA GLY A 689 -9.62 -9.30 44.52
C GLY A 689 -9.11 -10.68 44.11
N VAL A 690 -8.76 -11.53 45.09
CA VAL A 690 -8.17 -12.85 44.81
C VAL A 690 -9.27 -13.87 44.49
N CYS A 691 -9.36 -14.28 43.22
CA CYS A 691 -10.27 -15.34 42.79
C CYS A 691 -9.49 -16.62 42.48
N TYR A 692 -9.91 -17.72 43.12
CA TYR A 692 -9.29 -19.03 42.92
C TYR A 692 -10.06 -19.86 41.88
N MET A 693 -9.35 -20.42 40.91
CA MET A 693 -9.91 -21.30 39.87
C MET A 693 -9.06 -22.55 39.64
N SER A 694 -9.65 -23.61 39.08
CA SER A 694 -8.85 -24.63 38.39
C SER A 694 -8.53 -24.14 36.97
N PRO A 695 -7.53 -24.73 36.28
CA PRO A 695 -7.32 -24.49 34.86
C PRO A 695 -8.61 -24.71 34.07
N VAL A 696 -8.90 -23.77 33.17
CA VAL A 696 -10.03 -23.84 32.24
C VAL A 696 -9.56 -24.58 30.98
N THR A 697 -10.29 -25.62 30.59
CA THR A 697 -10.14 -26.28 29.29
C THR A 697 -11.44 -26.11 28.52
N LEU A 698 -11.34 -25.61 27.29
CA LEU A 698 -12.44 -25.41 26.35
C LEU A 698 -12.13 -26.17 25.06
N GLU A 699 -12.96 -27.17 24.75
CA GLU A 699 -12.86 -27.96 23.52
C GLU A 699 -14.19 -27.90 22.75
N ASN A 700 -14.14 -27.46 21.49
CA ASN A 700 -15.31 -27.17 20.64
C ASN A 700 -16.35 -26.21 21.29
N LYS A 701 -15.91 -25.23 22.09
CA LYS A 701 -16.75 -24.25 22.80
C LYS A 701 -16.65 -22.86 22.17
N GLN A 702 -17.68 -22.03 22.40
CA GLN A 702 -17.79 -20.67 21.86
C GLN A 702 -18.28 -19.73 22.96
N ILE A 703 -17.37 -18.98 23.59
CA ILE A 703 -17.60 -18.25 24.84
C ILE A 703 -17.07 -16.82 24.76
N GLN A 704 -17.88 -15.84 25.17
CA GLN A 704 -17.47 -14.45 25.38
C GLN A 704 -17.55 -14.13 26.88
N LEU A 705 -16.42 -13.82 27.54
CA LEU A 705 -16.34 -13.48 28.96
C LEU A 705 -16.30 -11.95 29.13
N VAL A 706 -17.39 -11.35 29.63
CA VAL A 706 -17.52 -9.90 29.80
C VAL A 706 -17.40 -9.53 31.28
N PHE A 707 -16.33 -8.85 31.67
CA PHE A 707 -16.08 -8.43 33.05
C PHE A 707 -16.76 -7.08 33.34
N GLN A 708 -17.76 -7.07 34.22
CA GLN A 708 -18.61 -5.90 34.44
C GLN A 708 -18.19 -5.06 35.66
N HIS A 709 -17.55 -3.92 35.39
CA HIS A 709 -17.23 -2.88 36.39
C HIS A 709 -18.50 -2.22 36.95
N LYS A 710 -18.96 -2.68 38.13
CA LYS A 710 -20.24 -2.23 38.72
C LYS A 710 -20.20 -0.86 39.42
N THR A 711 -19.03 -0.36 39.81
CA THR A 711 -18.86 0.91 40.55
C THR A 711 -17.53 1.56 40.19
N ALA A 712 -17.48 2.90 40.15
CA ALA A 712 -16.29 3.67 39.76
C ALA A 712 -15.22 3.80 40.85
N GLU A 713 -15.55 3.50 42.11
CA GLU A 713 -14.66 3.76 43.26
C GLU A 713 -13.62 2.65 43.52
N SER A 714 -13.70 1.52 42.82
CA SER A 714 -12.68 0.46 42.88
C SER A 714 -12.61 -0.36 41.58
N PRO A 715 -11.48 -0.40 40.84
CA PRO A 715 -11.31 -1.35 39.73
C PRO A 715 -11.47 -2.79 40.21
N GLN A 716 -12.20 -3.61 39.46
CA GLN A 716 -12.34 -5.04 39.74
C GLN A 716 -11.14 -5.82 39.17
N ALA A 717 -9.95 -5.49 39.68
CA ALA A 717 -8.75 -6.29 39.43
C ALA A 717 -8.95 -7.69 40.02
N VAL A 718 -8.92 -8.71 39.16
CA VAL A 718 -9.05 -10.11 39.52
C VAL A 718 -7.66 -10.73 39.57
N GLU A 719 -7.14 -10.90 40.79
CA GLU A 719 -5.88 -11.61 41.01
C GLU A 719 -6.16 -13.12 40.92
N LEU A 720 -5.95 -13.67 39.73
CA LEU A 720 -6.19 -15.08 39.41
C LEU A 720 -5.15 -15.97 40.09
N LYS A 721 -5.63 -16.86 40.95
CA LYS A 721 -4.80 -17.91 41.57
C LYS A 721 -5.32 -19.28 41.23
N LEU A 722 -4.40 -20.21 41.00
CA LEU A 722 -4.75 -21.62 40.85
C LEU A 722 -5.16 -22.17 42.23
N LEU A 723 -6.28 -22.89 42.27
CA LEU A 723 -6.77 -23.56 43.48
C LEU A 723 -5.66 -24.45 44.07
N PRO A 724 -5.35 -24.40 45.38
CA PRO A 724 -4.29 -25.22 45.98
C PRO A 724 -4.47 -26.73 45.77
N SER A 725 -5.70 -27.21 45.56
CA SER A 725 -6.00 -28.59 45.18
C SER A 725 -5.42 -29.02 43.83
N SER A 726 -5.25 -28.10 42.87
CA SER A 726 -4.69 -28.39 41.54
C SER A 726 -3.25 -28.94 41.61
N SER A 727 -2.48 -28.54 42.63
CA SER A 727 -1.13 -29.05 42.92
C SER A 727 -1.07 -30.53 43.32
N LYS A 728 -2.21 -31.16 43.65
CA LYS A 728 -2.28 -32.57 44.08
C LYS A 728 -2.42 -33.57 42.92
N SER A 729 -2.57 -33.08 41.68
CA SER A 729 -2.63 -33.95 40.51
C SER A 729 -1.28 -34.62 40.26
N ARG A 730 -1.25 -35.96 40.08
CA ARG A 730 -0.02 -36.75 39.86
C ARG A 730 0.59 -36.59 38.44
N VAL A 731 0.25 -35.53 37.72
CA VAL A 731 0.71 -35.27 36.35
C VAL A 731 2.14 -34.70 36.38
N LYS A 732 3.10 -35.44 35.80
CA LYS A 732 4.54 -35.12 35.86
C LYS A 732 4.95 -33.80 35.18
N SER A 733 4.14 -33.23 34.30
CA SER A 733 4.49 -32.01 33.54
C SER A 733 4.18 -30.70 34.26
N GLY A 734 3.33 -30.71 35.29
CA GLY A 734 2.79 -29.49 35.91
C GLY A 734 1.50 -29.00 35.25
N ILE A 735 1.21 -27.70 35.42
CA ILE A 735 0.04 -27.03 34.82
C ILE A 735 0.53 -26.16 33.67
N GLU A 736 0.02 -26.39 32.46
CA GLU A 736 0.50 -25.70 31.26
C GLU A 736 -0.05 -24.26 31.14
N ALA A 737 -1.36 -24.06 31.22
CA ALA A 737 -1.99 -22.73 31.10
C ALA A 737 -3.18 -22.51 32.05
N PHE A 738 -3.54 -21.25 32.32
CA PHE A 738 -4.82 -20.90 32.96
C PHE A 738 -6.01 -21.24 32.05
N PHE A 739 -5.93 -20.89 30.76
CA PHE A 739 -6.92 -21.22 29.74
C PHE A 739 -6.29 -22.09 28.65
N ASN A 740 -6.93 -23.20 28.30
CA ASN A 740 -6.51 -24.12 27.24
C ASN A 740 -7.65 -24.21 26.22
N LEU A 741 -7.40 -23.74 25.00
CA LEU A 741 -8.39 -23.64 23.91
C LEU A 741 -8.04 -24.62 22.80
N LYS A 742 -9.00 -25.46 22.42
CA LYS A 742 -8.88 -26.38 21.29
C LYS A 742 -10.16 -26.33 20.45
N ASN A 743 -10.04 -26.11 19.14
CA ASN A 743 -11.19 -25.97 18.23
C ASN A 743 -12.25 -24.95 18.72
N SER A 744 -11.84 -23.92 19.46
CA SER A 744 -12.75 -23.09 20.27
C SER A 744 -12.61 -21.60 19.97
N THR A 745 -13.65 -20.84 20.31
CA THR A 745 -13.62 -19.37 20.33
C THR A 745 -13.73 -18.92 21.78
N LEU A 746 -12.73 -18.16 22.24
CA LEU A 746 -12.79 -17.42 23.49
C LEU A 746 -12.58 -15.94 23.19
N GLU A 747 -13.57 -15.11 23.52
CA GLU A 747 -13.40 -13.66 23.62
C GLU A 747 -13.40 -13.28 25.10
N VAL A 748 -12.54 -12.34 25.49
CA VAL A 748 -12.50 -11.75 26.84
C VAL A 748 -12.54 -10.23 26.72
N SER A 749 -13.52 -9.60 27.36
CA SER A 749 -13.77 -8.16 27.31
C SER A 749 -13.66 -7.56 28.72
N GLY A 750 -12.78 -6.57 28.92
CA GLY A 750 -12.62 -5.84 30.18
C GLY A 750 -11.88 -6.60 31.29
N GLY A 751 -11.18 -7.69 30.98
CA GLY A 751 -10.57 -8.59 31.96
C GLY A 751 -9.26 -8.07 32.54
N ALA A 752 -9.28 -7.64 33.82
CA ALA A 752 -8.10 -7.15 34.53
C ALA A 752 -7.45 -8.25 35.39
N PHE A 753 -6.42 -8.91 34.86
CA PHE A 753 -5.79 -10.10 35.43
C PHE A 753 -4.41 -9.84 36.02
N ARG A 754 -4.15 -10.42 37.20
CA ARG A 754 -2.80 -10.47 37.79
C ARG A 754 -2.40 -11.90 38.12
N VAL A 755 -1.24 -12.32 37.59
CA VAL A 755 -0.55 -13.55 37.98
C VAL A 755 0.42 -13.19 39.11
N SER A 756 0.45 -13.98 40.18
CA SER A 756 1.38 -13.79 41.31
C SER A 756 1.99 -15.11 41.78
N PRO A 757 3.26 -15.12 42.24
CA PRO A 757 3.91 -16.33 42.69
C PRO A 757 3.64 -16.50 44.18
N ASP A 758 2.65 -17.32 44.53
CA ASP A 758 2.42 -17.68 45.94
C ASP A 758 3.61 -18.50 46.49
N ARG A 759 3.94 -18.32 47.78
CA ARG A 759 5.13 -18.88 48.44
C ARG A 759 5.20 -20.41 48.47
N LYS A 760 4.10 -21.09 48.10
CA LYS A 760 4.01 -22.54 47.87
C LYS A 760 3.25 -22.89 46.58
N GLY A 761 2.98 -21.91 45.72
CA GLY A 761 2.06 -22.02 44.60
C GLY A 761 2.64 -22.66 43.35
N VAL A 762 1.78 -23.34 42.59
CA VAL A 762 2.04 -23.66 41.18
C VAL A 762 1.77 -22.41 40.35
N VAL A 763 2.72 -22.03 39.51
CA VAL A 763 2.56 -21.01 38.47
C VAL A 763 2.52 -21.77 37.13
N PRO A 764 1.54 -21.51 36.25
CA PRO A 764 1.46 -22.18 34.95
C PRO A 764 2.52 -21.62 34.00
N ARG A 765 2.85 -22.37 32.94
CA ARG A 765 3.78 -21.88 31.90
C ARG A 765 3.20 -20.74 31.07
N HIS A 766 1.89 -20.75 30.83
CA HIS A 766 1.22 -19.79 29.97
C HIS A 766 -0.02 -19.19 30.64
N PHE A 767 -0.48 -18.02 30.20
CA PHE A 767 -1.81 -17.54 30.56
C PHE A 767 -2.88 -18.18 29.67
N VAL A 768 -2.71 -18.16 28.35
CA VAL A 768 -3.55 -18.90 27.39
C VAL A 768 -2.70 -19.83 26.52
N ARG A 769 -3.19 -21.06 26.28
CA ARG A 769 -2.72 -21.97 25.22
C ARG A 769 -3.83 -22.18 24.19
N CYS A 770 -3.50 -22.08 22.92
CA CYS A 770 -4.41 -22.19 21.77
C CYS A 770 -3.95 -23.27 20.79
N GLN A 771 -4.87 -24.09 20.30
CA GLN A 771 -4.68 -24.99 19.16
C GLN A 771 -5.92 -24.90 18.25
N ASN A 772 -5.74 -24.58 16.96
CA ASN A 772 -6.82 -24.36 15.98
C ASN A 772 -8.01 -23.58 16.60
N SER A 773 -7.74 -22.38 17.14
CA SER A 773 -8.70 -21.64 17.98
C SER A 773 -8.68 -20.14 17.69
N ARG A 774 -9.81 -19.48 17.97
CA ARG A 774 -9.97 -18.01 17.96
C ARG A 774 -9.83 -17.46 19.37
N LEU A 775 -8.98 -16.46 19.55
CA LEU A 775 -8.81 -15.73 20.80
C LEU A 775 -9.00 -14.22 20.57
N GLY A 776 -9.96 -13.61 21.27
CA GLY A 776 -10.12 -12.16 21.34
C GLY A 776 -9.81 -11.64 22.74
N LEU A 777 -8.95 -10.63 22.85
CA LEU A 777 -8.70 -9.88 24.08
C LEU A 777 -9.02 -8.40 23.84
N ASP A 778 -10.16 -7.94 24.32
CA ASP A 778 -10.62 -6.54 24.26
C ASP A 778 -10.54 -5.90 25.65
N GLN A 779 -9.97 -4.69 25.75
CA GLN A 779 -9.91 -3.91 27.00
C GLN A 779 -9.32 -4.71 28.18
N CYS A 780 -8.38 -5.61 27.90
CA CYS A 780 -7.82 -6.54 28.87
C CYS A 780 -6.48 -6.06 29.45
N ALA A 781 -6.19 -6.47 30.68
CA ALA A 781 -4.92 -6.22 31.34
C ALA A 781 -4.32 -7.53 31.87
N LEU A 782 -3.03 -7.75 31.63
CA LEU A 782 -2.29 -8.89 32.19
C LEU A 782 -1.01 -8.40 32.88
N ALA A 783 -1.00 -8.53 34.21
CA ALA A 783 0.19 -8.34 35.04
C ALA A 783 0.82 -9.71 35.38
N ALA A 784 1.75 -10.18 34.54
CA ALA A 784 2.51 -11.42 34.71
C ALA A 784 4.04 -11.20 34.79
N LEU A 785 4.44 -10.03 35.29
CA LEU A 785 5.83 -9.74 35.66
C LEU A 785 6.15 -10.38 37.03
N LEU A 786 6.82 -11.53 36.99
CA LEU A 786 7.24 -12.36 38.12
C LEU A 786 8.78 -12.31 38.26
N PRO A 787 9.35 -11.49 39.17
CA PRO A 787 10.81 -11.44 39.35
C PRO A 787 11.35 -12.74 39.95
N ASN A 788 12.44 -13.25 39.36
CA ASN A 788 13.14 -14.47 39.77
C ASN A 788 12.31 -15.78 39.61
N ASP A 789 11.18 -15.76 38.90
CA ASP A 789 10.35 -16.94 38.66
C ASP A 789 10.24 -17.25 37.15
N ASN A 790 11.12 -18.12 36.67
CA ASN A 790 11.22 -18.50 35.27
C ASN A 790 10.18 -19.58 34.86
N ARG A 791 9.18 -19.87 35.72
CA ARG A 791 8.14 -20.88 35.41
C ARG A 791 7.12 -20.38 34.38
N PHE A 792 6.81 -19.08 34.39
CA PHE A 792 5.94 -18.44 33.40
C PHE A 792 6.74 -18.07 32.15
N GLN A 793 6.39 -18.69 31.03
CA GLN A 793 7.13 -18.64 29.76
C GLN A 793 6.47 -17.72 28.72
N SER A 794 5.14 -17.66 28.65
CA SER A 794 4.47 -16.66 27.81
C SER A 794 3.07 -16.23 28.25
N ALA A 795 2.59 -15.08 27.79
CA ALA A 795 1.18 -14.72 27.96
C ALA A 795 0.28 -15.63 27.10
N ILE A 796 0.61 -15.78 25.81
CA ILE A 796 -0.12 -16.65 24.88
C ILE A 796 0.84 -17.67 24.26
N TYR A 797 0.36 -18.90 24.09
CA TYR A 797 1.04 -19.99 23.42
C TYR A 797 0.17 -20.56 22.29
N VAL A 798 0.68 -20.60 21.07
CA VAL A 798 0.02 -21.21 19.92
C VAL A 798 0.71 -22.53 19.59
N GLU A 799 0.01 -23.62 19.83
CA GLU A 799 0.46 -24.97 19.56
C GLU A 799 0.19 -25.35 18.10
N ALA A 800 1.10 -26.13 17.49
CA ALA A 800 0.90 -26.65 16.15
C ALA A 800 -0.36 -27.54 16.08
N ASP A 801 -1.11 -27.43 14.98
CA ASP A 801 -2.20 -28.33 14.64
C ASP A 801 -1.79 -29.29 13.51
N SER A 802 -2.18 -30.55 13.61
CA SER A 802 -1.91 -31.57 12.59
C SER A 802 -2.93 -31.58 11.44
N THR A 803 -4.04 -30.82 11.54
CA THR A 803 -5.05 -30.70 10.48
C THR A 803 -4.82 -29.50 9.54
N GLY A 804 -3.76 -28.71 9.77
CA GLY A 804 -3.34 -27.63 8.86
C GLY A 804 -4.24 -26.40 8.90
N LYS A 805 -4.80 -26.06 10.07
CA LYS A 805 -5.64 -24.87 10.27
C LYS A 805 -4.92 -23.81 11.10
N SER A 806 -5.03 -22.54 10.71
CA SER A 806 -4.50 -21.43 11.51
C SER A 806 -5.28 -21.25 12.82
N SER A 807 -4.58 -20.76 13.84
CA SER A 807 -5.25 -20.06 14.95
C SER A 807 -5.33 -18.57 14.61
N GLN A 808 -6.36 -17.88 15.11
CA GLN A 808 -6.56 -16.45 14.90
C GLN A 808 -6.58 -15.75 16.26
N ILE A 809 -5.85 -14.65 16.40
CA ILE A 809 -5.73 -13.90 17.66
C ILE A 809 -5.92 -12.42 17.40
N GLN A 810 -6.93 -11.82 18.02
CA GLN A 810 -7.16 -10.38 18.09
C GLN A 810 -6.83 -9.87 19.49
N ILE A 811 -6.09 -8.78 19.59
CA ILE A 811 -5.81 -8.07 20.85
C ILE A 811 -6.04 -6.57 20.61
N ASP A 812 -7.05 -5.99 21.26
CA ASP A 812 -7.41 -4.57 21.10
C ASP A 812 -7.53 -3.85 22.46
N HIS A 813 -7.14 -2.57 22.47
CA HIS A 813 -7.12 -1.67 23.64
C HIS A 813 -6.59 -2.33 24.93
N SER A 814 -5.55 -3.16 24.86
CA SER A 814 -5.11 -4.05 25.94
C SER A 814 -3.65 -3.81 26.39
N TYR A 815 -3.38 -4.06 27.68
CA TYR A 815 -2.04 -3.98 28.28
C TYR A 815 -1.55 -5.37 28.72
N LEU A 816 -0.54 -5.93 28.05
CA LEU A 816 0.03 -7.24 28.39
C LEU A 816 1.47 -7.09 28.88
N SER A 817 1.78 -7.59 30.07
CA SER A 817 3.11 -7.54 30.66
C SER A 817 3.56 -8.90 31.22
N ALA A 818 4.78 -9.34 30.89
CA ALA A 818 5.26 -10.69 31.21
C ALA A 818 6.77 -10.78 31.50
N SER A 819 7.16 -11.69 32.40
CA SER A 819 8.57 -12.11 32.58
C SER A 819 9.12 -12.95 31.42
N GLY A 820 8.23 -13.58 30.67
CA GLY A 820 8.51 -14.31 29.43
C GLY A 820 7.98 -13.58 28.20
N THR A 821 7.90 -14.28 27.08
CA THR A 821 7.44 -13.73 25.80
C THR A 821 5.94 -13.39 25.81
N ILE A 822 5.47 -12.41 25.03
CA ILE A 822 4.02 -12.12 24.99
C ILE A 822 3.27 -13.19 24.18
N ILE A 823 3.64 -13.41 22.91
CA ILE A 823 3.09 -14.49 22.08
C ILE A 823 4.20 -15.43 21.63
N GLN A 824 4.11 -16.70 22.02
CA GLN A 824 4.95 -17.77 21.51
C GLN A 824 4.12 -18.66 20.57
N SER A 825 4.67 -18.99 19.39
CA SER A 825 4.06 -19.96 18.46
C SER A 825 5.01 -21.13 18.19
N GLU A 826 4.39 -22.28 17.91
CA GLU A 826 4.96 -23.43 17.21
C GLU A 826 4.15 -23.79 15.95
N ALA A 827 3.02 -23.12 15.71
CA ALA A 827 2.24 -23.26 14.48
C ALA A 827 2.86 -22.45 13.33
N SER A 828 2.97 -23.07 12.15
CA SER A 828 3.41 -22.44 10.89
C SER A 828 2.33 -21.61 10.20
N GLN A 829 1.08 -21.68 10.67
CA GLN A 829 -0.05 -20.86 10.24
C GLN A 829 -0.68 -20.18 11.46
N LEU A 830 -0.73 -18.86 11.45
CA LEU A 830 -1.23 -18.05 12.56
C LEU A 830 -1.57 -16.65 12.04
N ASP A 831 -2.76 -16.17 12.35
CA ASP A 831 -3.20 -14.82 12.02
C ASP A 831 -3.27 -13.99 13.31
N LEU A 832 -2.44 -12.96 13.43
CA LEU A 832 -2.37 -12.04 14.57
C LEU A 832 -2.83 -10.63 14.16
N ASP A 833 -3.67 -10.00 14.97
CA ASP A 833 -4.04 -8.60 14.85
C ASP A 833 -3.98 -7.91 16.22
N VAL A 834 -3.16 -6.87 16.33
CA VAL A 834 -2.85 -6.14 17.57
C VAL A 834 -3.09 -4.66 17.34
N ARG A 835 -4.08 -4.10 18.03
CA ARG A 835 -4.52 -2.71 17.87
C ARG A 835 -4.58 -1.97 19.20
N ASN A 836 -4.27 -0.67 19.21
CA ASN A 836 -4.40 0.21 20.39
C ASN A 836 -3.75 -0.33 21.69
N SER A 837 -2.75 -1.21 21.60
CA SER A 837 -2.30 -2.08 22.71
C SER A 837 -0.84 -1.88 23.10
N LEU A 838 -0.50 -2.13 24.36
CA LEU A 838 0.85 -1.95 24.91
C LEU A 838 1.39 -3.27 25.47
N PHE A 839 2.46 -3.77 24.87
CA PHE A 839 3.10 -5.05 25.22
C PHE A 839 4.49 -4.83 25.85
N LEU A 840 4.66 -5.28 27.10
CA LEU A 840 5.90 -5.17 27.88
C LEU A 840 6.48 -6.54 28.22
N SER A 841 7.63 -6.88 27.65
CA SER A 841 8.27 -8.19 27.83
C SER A 841 9.65 -8.07 28.47
N GLN A 842 9.97 -8.96 29.40
CA GLN A 842 11.35 -9.17 29.87
C GLN A 842 12.13 -10.20 29.02
N GLN A 843 11.51 -10.70 27.94
CA GLN A 843 12.14 -11.47 26.85
C GLN A 843 11.73 -10.82 25.53
N ASP A 844 11.09 -11.56 24.62
CA ASP A 844 10.66 -11.09 23.30
C ASP A 844 9.16 -10.71 23.27
N ILE A 845 8.67 -10.02 22.22
CA ILE A 845 7.22 -9.83 22.03
C ILE A 845 6.61 -11.07 21.35
N PHE A 846 7.06 -11.38 20.14
CA PHE A 846 6.59 -12.48 19.31
C PHE A 846 7.73 -13.47 19.07
N ALA A 847 7.60 -14.71 19.55
CA ALA A 847 8.53 -15.81 19.24
C ALA A 847 7.87 -16.78 18.25
N LEU A 848 8.25 -16.69 16.98
CA LEU A 848 7.54 -17.32 15.86
C LEU A 848 8.43 -18.35 15.13
N PRO A 849 7.88 -19.46 14.62
CA PRO A 849 8.61 -20.36 13.74
C PRO A 849 8.70 -19.77 12.32
N ALA A 850 9.83 -20.00 11.64
CA ALA A 850 9.97 -19.74 10.22
C ALA A 850 10.20 -21.06 9.46
N LYS A 851 9.32 -21.33 8.50
CA LYS A 851 9.27 -22.56 7.72
C LYS A 851 8.81 -22.22 6.29
N GLN A 852 9.68 -22.39 5.30
CA GLN A 852 9.40 -21.99 3.93
C GLN A 852 8.55 -23.06 3.20
N GLY A 853 7.35 -22.68 2.76
CA GLY A 853 6.41 -23.55 2.08
C GLY A 853 5.34 -22.76 1.31
N VAL A 854 4.61 -23.43 0.41
CA VAL A 854 3.71 -22.74 -0.54
C VAL A 854 2.38 -22.30 0.10
N SER A 855 1.97 -22.94 1.21
CA SER A 855 0.66 -22.76 1.86
C SER A 855 0.70 -22.28 3.32
N ASP A 856 1.89 -22.21 3.93
CA ASP A 856 2.05 -21.89 5.36
C ASP A 856 2.61 -20.48 5.51
N VAL A 857 1.79 -19.55 6.02
CA VAL A 857 2.17 -18.15 6.27
C VAL A 857 1.60 -17.70 7.62
N ILE A 858 2.44 -17.05 8.43
CA ILE A 858 2.03 -16.31 9.62
C ILE A 858 1.77 -14.86 9.21
N ARG A 859 0.57 -14.34 9.44
CA ARG A 859 0.22 -12.93 9.19
C ARG A 859 0.16 -12.16 10.50
N VAL A 860 0.79 -10.99 10.55
CA VAL A 860 0.86 -10.13 11.74
C VAL A 860 0.48 -8.70 11.36
N SER A 861 -0.62 -8.22 11.94
CA SER A 861 -1.14 -6.87 11.81
C SER A 861 -0.89 -6.14 13.13
N LEU A 862 -0.12 -5.04 13.09
CA LEU A 862 0.13 -4.15 14.22
C LEU A 862 -0.40 -2.76 13.86
N SER A 863 -1.24 -2.16 14.71
CA SER A 863 -1.80 -0.83 14.47
C SER A 863 -1.82 0.00 15.77
N GLN A 864 -1.29 1.22 15.72
CA GLN A 864 -1.30 2.20 16.81
C GLN A 864 -1.00 1.56 18.18
N SER A 865 0.10 0.77 18.23
CA SER A 865 0.44 -0.10 19.36
C SER A 865 1.90 0.07 19.78
N THR A 866 2.18 -0.18 21.06
CA THR A 866 3.48 0.12 21.70
C THR A 866 4.17 -1.16 22.17
N PHE A 867 5.36 -1.42 21.67
CA PHE A 867 6.10 -2.67 21.86
C PHE A 867 7.41 -2.43 22.61
N ALA A 868 7.51 -3.01 23.81
CA ALA A 868 8.65 -2.87 24.71
C ALA A 868 9.25 -4.23 25.13
N PRO A 869 10.05 -4.88 24.28
CA PRO A 869 10.81 -6.10 24.64
C PRO A 869 12.16 -5.80 25.29
N GLN A 870 12.66 -6.74 26.08
CA GLN A 870 14.05 -6.73 26.56
C GLN A 870 15.01 -7.39 25.56
N GLY A 871 14.53 -8.35 24.77
CA GLY A 871 15.28 -9.04 23.70
C GLY A 871 14.96 -8.44 22.33
N SER A 872 13.94 -9.00 21.68
CA SER A 872 13.49 -8.61 20.35
C SER A 872 11.97 -8.51 20.22
N VAL A 873 11.48 -7.76 19.22
CA VAL A 873 10.04 -7.78 18.90
C VAL A 873 9.70 -9.11 18.20
N PHE A 874 10.53 -9.54 17.24
CA PHE A 874 10.37 -10.78 16.48
C PHE A 874 11.57 -11.71 16.67
N ALA A 875 11.42 -12.71 17.54
CA ALA A 875 12.38 -13.80 17.72
C ALA A 875 12.01 -14.96 16.78
N ILE A 876 12.83 -15.17 15.75
CA ILE A 876 12.54 -16.13 14.68
C ILE A 876 13.26 -17.45 14.93
N LYS A 877 12.48 -18.52 15.14
CA LYS A 877 12.96 -19.89 15.25
C LYS A 877 12.99 -20.52 13.85
N SER A 878 14.16 -20.57 13.22
CA SER A 878 14.31 -21.25 11.92
C SER A 878 14.24 -22.77 12.10
N GLU A 879 13.27 -23.43 11.46
CA GLU A 879 13.31 -24.88 11.27
C GLU A 879 14.17 -25.25 10.04
N SER A 880 14.87 -26.38 10.09
CA SER A 880 15.71 -26.84 8.99
C SER A 880 14.87 -27.48 7.86
N GLY A 881 14.44 -26.67 6.90
CA GLY A 881 13.76 -27.10 5.66
C GLY A 881 14.54 -26.70 4.41
N SER A 882 14.64 -27.59 3.42
CA SER A 882 15.44 -27.40 2.19
C SER A 882 14.61 -26.95 0.98
N SER A 883 13.69 -26.01 1.18
CA SER A 883 12.69 -25.57 0.19
C SER A 883 13.00 -24.18 -0.36
N ASN A 884 13.67 -24.11 -1.52
CA ASN A 884 13.98 -22.85 -2.25
C ASN A 884 12.73 -22.11 -2.81
N SER A 885 11.52 -22.38 -2.32
CA SER A 885 10.23 -22.03 -2.94
C SER A 885 9.68 -20.67 -2.50
N GLY A 886 10.41 -19.58 -2.77
CA GLY A 886 9.89 -18.27 -3.19
C GLY A 886 8.90 -17.44 -2.34
N ARG A 887 8.35 -17.94 -1.22
CA ARG A 887 7.44 -17.20 -0.33
C ARG A 887 8.04 -17.01 1.07
N SER A 888 7.82 -15.83 1.65
CA SER A 888 8.15 -15.56 3.05
C SER A 888 7.19 -16.31 3.98
N ALA A 889 7.72 -16.85 5.09
CA ALA A 889 6.95 -17.61 6.06
C ALA A 889 6.15 -16.70 7.02
N ILE A 890 6.55 -15.44 7.15
CA ILE A 890 5.94 -14.44 8.03
C ILE A 890 5.71 -13.16 7.21
N GLN A 891 4.54 -12.56 7.36
CA GLN A 891 4.14 -11.29 6.77
C GLN A 891 3.73 -10.33 7.89
N VAL A 892 4.49 -9.25 8.10
CA VAL A 892 4.22 -8.24 9.12
C VAL A 892 3.81 -6.93 8.44
N ILE A 893 2.68 -6.37 8.87
CA ILE A 893 2.29 -5.01 8.51
C ILE A 893 2.13 -4.21 9.80
N ALA A 894 2.86 -3.10 9.92
CA ALA A 894 2.90 -2.25 11.11
C ALA A 894 2.52 -0.81 10.75
N GLU A 895 1.39 -0.33 11.27
CA GLU A 895 0.88 1.02 11.02
C GLU A 895 0.92 1.81 12.35
N GLU A 896 1.52 3.00 12.32
CA GLU A 896 1.58 3.99 13.42
C GLU A 896 2.15 3.46 14.76
N SER A 897 2.93 2.39 14.72
CA SER A 897 3.34 1.65 15.92
C SER A 897 4.69 2.11 16.49
N LEU A 898 4.84 1.99 17.82
CA LEU A 898 5.98 2.50 18.58
C LEU A 898 6.86 1.37 19.13
N PHE A 899 8.16 1.46 18.89
CA PHE A 899 9.15 0.44 19.23
C PHE A 899 10.29 1.02 20.10
N LEU A 900 10.41 0.51 21.32
CA LEU A 900 11.42 0.93 22.30
C LEU A 900 11.91 -0.26 23.15
N PRO A 901 13.04 -0.20 23.86
CA PRO A 901 13.41 -1.28 24.78
C PRO A 901 12.51 -1.31 26.03
N ALA A 902 12.35 -2.51 26.61
CA ALA A 902 11.79 -2.66 27.94
C ALA A 902 12.67 -1.96 29.00
N PRO A 903 12.07 -1.23 29.96
CA PRO A 903 12.81 -0.65 31.08
C PRO A 903 13.56 -1.71 31.90
N SER A 904 14.73 -1.34 32.40
CA SER A 904 15.65 -2.23 33.09
C SER A 904 15.10 -2.70 34.44
N GLY A 905 15.26 -4.00 34.73
CA GLY A 905 14.92 -4.58 36.04
C GLY A 905 15.87 -4.14 37.14
N SER A 906 15.48 -3.13 37.94
CA SER A 906 16.11 -2.79 39.22
C SER A 906 15.06 -2.63 40.32
N ASN A 907 15.44 -2.94 41.56
CA ASN A 907 14.53 -2.99 42.70
C ASN A 907 14.06 -1.61 43.19
N ALA A 908 14.71 -0.51 42.77
CA ALA A 908 14.46 0.84 43.27
C ALA A 908 13.82 1.77 42.22
N ARG A 909 14.36 1.77 41.00
CA ARG A 909 13.87 2.50 39.80
C ARG A 909 14.29 1.74 38.54
N SER A 910 13.57 1.94 37.45
CA SER A 910 13.92 1.42 36.12
C SER A 910 14.37 2.54 35.18
N ASP A 911 15.19 2.20 34.20
CA ASP A 911 15.69 3.11 33.18
C ASP A 911 15.77 2.43 31.79
N LEU A 912 16.05 3.20 30.75
CA LEU A 912 16.23 2.72 29.37
C LEU A 912 17.73 2.46 29.08
N SER A 913 18.43 1.81 30.02
CA SER A 913 19.85 1.45 29.88
C SER A 913 20.11 0.23 29.00
N LYS A 914 19.14 -0.69 28.91
CA LYS A 914 19.23 -1.87 28.04
C LYS A 914 18.90 -1.52 26.59
N THR A 915 19.51 -2.24 25.67
CA THR A 915 19.17 -2.21 24.24
C THR A 915 18.27 -3.39 23.87
N ALA A 916 17.35 -3.17 22.94
CA ALA A 916 16.53 -4.21 22.33
C ALA A 916 16.72 -4.23 20.80
N SER A 917 15.96 -5.10 20.11
CA SER A 917 15.98 -5.20 18.64
C SER A 917 14.60 -5.42 18.03
N LEU A 918 14.44 -5.09 16.74
CA LEU A 918 13.24 -5.47 15.99
C LEU A 918 13.24 -6.98 15.72
N ILE A 919 14.37 -7.53 15.25
CA ILE A 919 14.49 -8.93 14.82
C ILE A 919 15.65 -9.63 15.54
N SER A 920 15.42 -10.88 15.98
CA SER A 920 16.46 -11.82 16.40
C SER A 920 16.33 -13.11 15.58
N ALA A 921 17.39 -13.48 14.84
CA ALA A 921 17.42 -14.65 13.96
C ALA A 921 18.80 -15.34 13.98
N PRO A 922 18.90 -16.65 13.68
CA PRO A 922 20.18 -17.38 13.71
C PRO A 922 21.16 -16.91 12.62
N GLN A 923 22.44 -16.76 12.96
CA GLN A 923 23.48 -16.30 12.00
C GLN A 923 23.70 -17.24 10.80
N SER A 924 23.22 -18.49 10.86
CA SER A 924 23.33 -19.46 9.77
C SER A 924 22.30 -19.27 8.65
N SER A 925 21.21 -18.52 8.85
CA SER A 925 20.31 -18.11 7.77
C SER A 925 20.85 -16.86 7.10
N SER A 926 21.84 -17.04 6.21
CA SER A 926 22.47 -15.97 5.44
C SER A 926 21.50 -15.37 4.40
N GLY A 927 20.68 -14.43 4.88
CA GLY A 927 19.58 -13.79 4.18
C GLY A 927 18.25 -14.10 4.86
N ASN A 928 17.60 -13.08 5.43
CA ASN A 928 16.33 -13.17 6.16
C ASN A 928 15.11 -13.37 5.22
N ARG A 929 15.19 -14.33 4.29
CA ARG A 929 14.19 -14.70 3.27
C ARG A 929 12.92 -15.37 3.86
N GLY A 930 12.53 -14.97 5.07
CA GLY A 930 11.44 -15.57 5.84
C GLY A 930 10.45 -14.55 6.42
N ILE A 931 10.78 -13.25 6.42
CA ILE A 931 9.87 -12.16 6.84
C ILE A 931 9.72 -11.17 5.69
N GLU A 932 8.48 -10.87 5.31
CA GLU A 932 8.09 -9.64 4.62
C GLU A 932 7.65 -8.62 5.69
N TRP A 933 8.15 -7.38 5.61
CA TRP A 933 7.79 -6.26 6.48
C TRP A 933 7.26 -5.10 5.66
N TRP A 934 6.16 -4.51 6.12
CA TRP A 934 5.56 -3.31 5.54
C TRP A 934 5.12 -2.35 6.63
N GLY A 935 5.86 -1.27 6.81
CA GLY A 935 5.56 -0.25 7.79
C GLY A 935 4.90 1.01 7.21
N ASN A 936 4.21 1.77 8.06
CA ASN A 936 3.80 3.14 7.79
C ASN A 936 3.80 3.96 9.09
N SER A 937 4.52 5.08 9.11
CA SER A 937 4.59 6.03 10.24
C SER A 937 5.04 5.39 11.57
N ASN A 938 5.88 4.36 11.54
CA ASN A 938 6.36 3.69 12.75
C ASN A 938 7.48 4.48 13.44
N GLY A 939 7.56 4.40 14.77
CA GLY A 939 8.56 5.11 15.57
C GLY A 939 9.54 4.20 16.29
N TYR A 940 10.84 4.48 16.14
CA TYR A 940 11.93 3.66 16.68
C TYR A 940 12.84 4.47 17.62
N MET A 941 13.04 4.01 18.85
CA MET A 941 13.98 4.63 19.81
C MET A 941 15.44 4.24 19.49
N VAL A 942 15.96 4.75 18.38
CA VAL A 942 17.24 4.33 17.77
C VAL A 942 18.49 4.45 18.67
N GLU A 943 18.45 5.23 19.75
CA GLU A 943 19.52 5.25 20.77
C GLU A 943 19.70 3.90 21.47
N ARG A 944 18.65 3.08 21.51
CA ARG A 944 18.58 1.82 22.27
C ARG A 944 17.91 0.68 21.51
N PHE A 945 17.42 0.92 20.30
CA PHE A 945 16.63 -0.04 19.54
C PHE A 945 17.29 -0.30 18.18
N ASN A 946 17.69 -1.54 17.93
CA ASN A 946 18.44 -1.97 16.75
C ASN A 946 17.51 -2.70 15.76
N ALA A 947 17.77 -2.68 14.45
CA ALA A 947 17.00 -3.50 13.51
C ALA A 947 17.26 -5.01 13.74
N ILE A 948 18.52 -5.40 13.97
CA ILE A 948 18.94 -6.80 14.12
C ILE A 948 19.71 -7.00 15.44
N ASN A 949 19.44 -8.10 16.15
CA ASN A 949 20.26 -8.61 17.24
C ASN A 949 21.62 -9.15 16.73
N ARG A 950 22.61 -8.26 16.52
CA ARG A 950 23.96 -8.63 16.09
C ARG A 950 24.78 -9.23 17.25
N ALA A 951 24.65 -10.54 17.45
CA ALA A 951 25.30 -11.29 18.52
C ALA A 951 26.84 -11.48 18.38
N THR A 952 27.60 -10.38 18.31
CA THR A 952 29.08 -10.38 18.49
C THR A 952 29.65 -8.98 18.76
N GLY A 953 30.15 -8.76 19.97
CA GLY A 953 31.40 -8.02 20.29
C GLY A 953 31.56 -6.52 19.95
N SER A 954 30.98 -6.02 18.87
CA SER A 954 31.08 -4.63 18.45
C SER A 954 30.24 -3.75 19.38
N ALA A 955 30.91 -2.85 20.10
CA ALA A 955 30.22 -1.75 20.77
C ALA A 955 29.36 -0.96 19.76
N SER A 956 28.28 -0.36 20.24
CA SER A 956 27.33 0.42 19.41
C SER A 956 28.03 1.58 18.70
N GLY A 957 28.50 1.34 17.49
CA GLY A 957 29.12 2.34 16.64
C GLY A 957 28.06 3.33 16.18
N ALA A 958 28.16 4.58 16.63
CA ALA A 958 27.40 5.67 16.06
C ALA A 958 27.83 5.84 14.59
N GLY A 959 27.02 5.32 13.66
CA GLY A 959 27.37 5.27 12.23
C GLY A 959 26.51 4.33 11.38
N ASN A 960 25.93 3.26 11.96
CA ASN A 960 24.95 2.45 11.24
C ASN A 960 23.55 3.08 11.38
N ASP A 961 23.05 3.64 10.29
CA ASP A 961 21.68 4.14 10.18
C ASP A 961 20.67 2.99 10.27
N PHE A 962 19.68 3.11 11.17
CA PHE A 962 18.59 2.14 11.33
C PHE A 962 17.82 1.97 10.01
N SER A 963 17.63 3.07 9.27
CA SER A 963 16.99 3.08 7.95
C SER A 963 17.77 2.22 6.94
N ALA A 964 19.10 2.28 6.96
CA ALA A 964 19.95 1.48 6.08
C ALA A 964 19.88 -0.02 6.42
N ASP A 965 19.84 -0.40 7.70
CA ASP A 965 19.62 -1.78 8.13
C ASP A 965 18.24 -2.29 7.70
N MET A 966 17.17 -1.50 7.90
CA MET A 966 15.81 -1.85 7.45
C MET A 966 15.73 -2.02 5.93
N LYS A 967 16.34 -1.11 5.16
CA LYS A 967 16.41 -1.18 3.70
C LYS A 967 17.22 -2.37 3.20
N SER A 968 18.28 -2.75 3.94
CA SER A 968 19.06 -3.97 3.64
C SER A 968 18.33 -5.27 4.01
N LEU A 969 17.41 -5.24 4.96
CA LEU A 969 16.59 -6.39 5.37
C LEU A 969 15.42 -6.65 4.42
N PHE A 970 14.70 -5.60 4.06
CA PHE A 970 13.35 -5.67 3.51
C PHE A 970 13.17 -4.93 2.17
N GLY A 971 14.16 -4.17 1.73
CA GLY A 971 14.11 -3.34 0.51
C GLY A 971 13.77 -1.88 0.79
N ALA A 972 13.82 -1.04 -0.25
CA ALA A 972 13.64 0.42 -0.12
C ALA A 972 12.27 0.83 0.44
N ASP A 973 11.23 0.05 0.14
CA ASP A 973 9.82 0.33 0.48
C ASP A 973 9.41 -0.25 1.85
N ALA A 974 10.38 -0.62 2.70
CA ALA A 974 10.15 -1.37 3.94
C ALA A 974 9.22 -0.66 4.93
N ASP A 975 9.49 0.60 5.24
CA ASP A 975 8.70 1.39 6.18
C ASP A 975 8.50 2.81 5.62
N GLN A 976 7.25 3.17 5.35
CA GLN A 976 6.91 4.45 4.74
C GLN A 976 6.75 5.51 5.83
N HIS A 977 7.50 6.61 5.75
CA HIS A 977 7.53 7.65 6.79
C HIS A 977 8.02 7.16 8.17
N GLU A 978 9.07 6.35 8.22
CA GLU A 978 9.69 5.89 9.49
C GLU A 978 10.27 7.05 10.32
N LEU A 979 10.03 7.04 11.64
CA LEU A 979 10.69 7.93 12.60
C LEU A 979 11.91 7.23 13.20
N THR A 980 13.06 7.43 12.56
CA THR A 980 14.36 6.86 12.92
C THR A 980 15.37 7.91 13.39
N MET A 981 14.97 9.19 13.53
CA MET A 981 15.87 10.24 14.00
C MET A 981 16.16 10.12 15.51
N ARG A 982 17.41 10.42 15.88
CA ARG A 982 17.81 10.55 17.29
C ARG A 982 17.02 11.66 17.99
N GLY A 983 16.48 11.38 19.16
CA GLY A 983 15.54 12.25 19.88
C GLY A 983 14.10 12.25 19.33
N GLY A 984 13.80 11.44 18.32
CA GLY A 984 12.45 11.32 17.74
C GLY A 984 11.45 10.74 18.73
N VAL A 985 11.82 9.66 19.41
CA VAL A 985 11.02 8.99 20.45
C VAL A 985 11.61 9.30 21.83
N ILE A 986 10.85 10.00 22.68
CA ILE A 986 11.25 10.30 24.07
C ILE A 986 10.04 10.07 24.99
N LEU A 987 10.21 9.29 26.05
CA LEU A 987 9.20 9.17 27.11
C LEU A 987 9.22 10.41 28.02
N GLN A 988 8.04 10.87 28.44
CA GLN A 988 7.87 12.00 29.35
C GLN A 988 8.61 11.77 30.68
N ASP A 989 8.46 10.57 31.27
CA ASP A 989 9.17 10.18 32.49
C ASP A 989 10.45 9.38 32.18
N GLN A 990 11.61 10.03 32.38
CA GLN A 990 12.93 9.41 32.23
C GLN A 990 13.36 8.58 33.47
N LYS A 991 12.59 8.59 34.56
CA LYS A 991 12.91 7.93 35.84
C LYS A 991 11.76 7.02 36.27
N LEU A 992 11.64 5.90 35.59
CA LEU A 992 10.53 4.96 35.68
C LEU A 992 10.49 4.23 37.04
N PRO A 993 9.31 3.80 37.53
CA PRO A 993 9.22 2.95 38.72
C PRO A 993 9.83 1.56 38.43
N PRO A 994 10.13 0.75 39.47
CA PRO A 994 10.57 -0.64 39.29
C PRO A 994 9.62 -1.41 38.35
N VAL A 995 10.17 -2.25 37.46
CA VAL A 995 9.42 -2.96 36.40
C VAL A 995 8.07 -3.55 36.84
N ILE A 996 8.00 -4.19 38.01
CA ILE A 996 6.77 -4.77 38.59
C ILE A 996 5.67 -3.76 38.96
N LYS A 997 5.94 -2.46 38.86
CA LYS A 997 5.00 -1.35 39.07
C LYS A 997 4.76 -0.54 37.80
N LEU A 998 5.28 -0.97 36.64
CA LEU A 998 4.98 -0.33 35.37
C LEU A 998 3.50 -0.53 35.02
N GLN A 999 2.92 0.56 34.55
CA GLN A 999 1.55 0.71 34.03
C GLN A 999 1.60 1.59 32.79
N PRO A 1000 0.61 1.56 31.89
CA PRO A 1000 0.62 2.30 30.64
C PRO A 1000 1.07 3.76 30.72
N VAL A 1001 0.59 4.56 31.69
CA VAL A 1001 0.98 5.99 31.82
C VAL A 1001 2.49 6.26 31.79
N HIS A 1002 3.32 5.32 32.24
CA HIS A 1002 4.79 5.45 32.25
C HIS A 1002 5.43 5.35 30.85
N PHE A 1003 4.64 5.01 29.83
CA PHE A 1003 5.03 4.98 28.41
C PHE A 1003 4.50 6.21 27.64
N GLN A 1004 3.94 7.21 28.33
CA GLN A 1004 3.52 8.47 27.72
C GLN A 1004 4.71 9.18 27.06
N LEU A 1005 4.53 9.58 25.80
CA LEU A 1005 5.51 10.35 25.03
C LEU A 1005 5.62 11.77 25.56
N LEU A 1006 6.85 12.32 25.53
CA LEU A 1006 7.10 13.73 25.81
C LEU A 1006 6.42 14.57 24.71
N PRO A 1007 5.51 15.51 25.02
CA PRO A 1007 4.74 16.24 24.01
C PRO A 1007 5.55 17.06 22.98
N THR A 1008 6.84 17.30 23.25
CA THR A 1008 7.76 18.01 22.34
C THR A 1008 8.65 17.08 21.50
N CYS A 1009 8.59 15.76 21.69
CA CYS A 1009 9.30 14.81 20.81
C CYS A 1009 8.51 14.56 19.52
N LYS A 1010 9.20 14.21 18.44
CA LYS A 1010 8.55 14.05 17.12
C LYS A 1010 7.49 12.96 17.11
N ALA A 1011 7.69 11.87 17.86
CA ALA A 1011 6.74 10.77 17.98
C ALA A 1011 5.37 11.20 18.56
N ALA A 1012 5.27 12.34 19.23
CA ALA A 1012 4.00 12.86 19.75
C ALA A 1012 3.12 13.50 18.65
N SER A 1013 3.63 13.69 17.44
CA SER A 1013 2.89 14.28 16.31
C SER A 1013 3.36 13.76 14.94
N TRP A 1014 3.68 12.46 14.84
CA TRP A 1014 4.31 11.87 13.64
C TRP A 1014 3.34 11.10 12.73
N SER A 1015 2.11 10.81 13.16
CA SER A 1015 1.14 10.21 12.25
C SER A 1015 0.75 11.18 11.12
N GLU A 1016 0.16 10.65 10.05
CA GLU A 1016 -0.32 11.47 8.91
C GLU A 1016 -1.44 12.47 9.32
N LEU A 1017 -1.99 12.32 10.53
CA LEU A 1017 -2.95 13.23 11.18
C LEU A 1017 -2.30 14.10 12.28
N ASN A 1018 -0.97 14.14 12.38
CA ASN A 1018 -0.18 14.78 13.43
C ASN A 1018 -0.49 14.26 14.85
N GLN A 1019 -0.87 12.99 14.98
CA GLN A 1019 -1.17 12.35 16.28
C GLN A 1019 0.07 11.63 16.87
N PRO A 1020 0.05 11.30 18.18
CA PRO A 1020 1.07 10.47 18.80
C PRO A 1020 1.12 9.06 18.19
N LEU A 1021 2.31 8.47 18.11
CA LEU A 1021 2.52 7.08 17.70
C LEU A 1021 2.36 6.11 18.86
N GLY A 1022 1.83 4.92 18.57
CA GLY A 1022 1.64 3.85 19.53
C GLY A 1022 0.34 3.97 20.33
N ALA A 1023 0.15 3.06 21.27
CA ALA A 1023 -1.09 2.99 22.04
C ALA A 1023 -1.23 4.18 23.01
N ASP A 1024 -2.41 4.83 23.02
CA ASP A 1024 -2.76 5.86 24.02
C ASP A 1024 -2.67 5.27 25.44
N PRO A 1025 -1.67 5.67 26.25
CA PRO A 1025 -1.48 5.04 27.55
C PRO A 1025 -2.45 5.58 28.61
N VAL A 1026 -3.10 6.72 28.36
CA VAL A 1026 -4.12 7.30 29.24
C VAL A 1026 -5.46 6.59 29.05
N VAL A 1027 -5.81 6.22 27.81
CA VAL A 1027 -6.96 5.35 27.51
C VAL A 1027 -6.73 3.95 28.12
N LEU A 1028 -5.55 3.34 27.91
CA LEU A 1028 -5.22 2.05 28.52
C LEU A 1028 -5.27 2.10 30.06
N GLN A 1029 -4.79 3.18 30.69
CA GLN A 1029 -4.89 3.33 32.15
C GLN A 1029 -6.35 3.39 32.62
N LYS A 1030 -7.21 4.19 31.96
CA LYS A 1030 -8.65 4.30 32.27
C LYS A 1030 -9.41 2.98 32.08
N ILE A 1031 -8.91 2.09 31.22
CA ILE A 1031 -9.44 0.73 31.07
C ILE A 1031 -9.04 -0.14 32.27
N ILE A 1032 -7.77 -0.08 32.70
CA ILE A 1032 -7.24 -0.83 33.86
C ILE A 1032 -7.85 -0.38 35.19
N GLU A 1033 -8.06 0.93 35.37
CA GLU A 1033 -8.56 1.54 36.61
C GLU A 1033 -10.10 1.59 36.68
N GLY A 1034 -10.77 1.24 35.58
CA GLY A 1034 -12.18 1.52 35.38
C GLY A 1034 -12.44 3.03 35.15
N LYS A 1035 -13.67 3.37 34.75
CA LYS A 1035 -14.05 4.76 34.45
C LYS A 1035 -14.06 5.67 35.70
N GLN A 1036 -12.91 6.19 36.08
CA GLN A 1036 -12.79 7.28 37.05
C GLN A 1036 -12.79 8.66 36.37
N ASN A 1037 -13.47 9.60 37.03
CA ASN A 1037 -13.40 11.06 36.83
C ASN A 1037 -13.70 11.59 35.42
N GLN A 1038 -14.98 11.85 35.12
CA GLN A 1038 -15.36 13.01 34.28
C GLN A 1038 -15.64 14.27 35.13
N ASP A 1039 -16.20 14.13 36.35
CA ASP A 1039 -16.74 15.27 37.11
C ASP A 1039 -15.77 16.00 38.07
N LYS A 1040 -14.45 15.74 38.01
CA LYS A 1040 -13.48 16.27 39.00
C LYS A 1040 -12.23 16.96 38.42
N SER A 1041 -12.23 17.31 37.14
CA SER A 1041 -11.20 18.20 36.55
C SER A 1041 -11.34 19.67 36.99
N GLY A 1042 -12.50 20.07 37.53
CA GLY A 1042 -12.84 21.43 37.96
C GLY A 1042 -12.12 21.95 39.21
N ARG A 1043 -10.80 21.71 39.36
CA ARG A 1043 -9.98 22.35 40.40
C ARG A 1043 -8.51 22.51 40.02
N LEU A 1044 -8.25 23.48 39.13
CA LEU A 1044 -6.93 24.08 38.92
C LEU A 1044 -6.30 24.48 40.27
N LYS A 1045 -5.24 23.79 40.69
CA LYS A 1045 -4.30 24.33 41.69
C LYS A 1045 -3.29 25.22 40.97
N ARG A 1046 -3.30 26.51 41.30
CA ARG A 1046 -2.31 27.49 40.81
C ARG A 1046 -0.95 27.30 41.51
N ALA A 1047 0.11 27.50 40.73
CA ALA A 1047 1.50 27.72 41.17
C ALA A 1047 2.19 26.54 41.91
N PHE A 1048 3.53 26.45 41.90
CA PHE A 1048 4.54 27.29 41.23
C PHE A 1048 5.18 26.56 40.04
#